data_AF-A0A3D4F567-F1
#
_entry.id   AF-A0A3D4F567-F1
#
_cell.length_a   1.000
_cell.length_b   1.000
_cell.length_c   1.000
_cell.angle_alpha   90.00
_cell.angle_beta   90.00
_cell.angle_gamma   90.00
#
_symmetry.space_group_name_H-M   'P 1'
#
loop_
_entity.id
_entity.type
_entity.pdbx_description
1 polymer ?
#
loop_
_entity_poly.entity_id
_entity_poly.type
_entity_poly.pdbx_seq_one_letter_code
_entity_poly.pdbx_strand_id
1 'polypeptide(L)'
;MVFPPFKRSGHLLWTCFLWAMGWGGWNPICPLEAQSDGPFRVGLETPALTTPQWVGEKGVESVVILSIDDLRTPEKYESYLRPILNRLKQIDGRAPVSIFCNALEPSDPQFQAWLKEGLSLEVHTLSHPCPLLAKGDFDAAKATYYGGIDLLNRIPGNQAVAYRMPCCDSINSPSPRFYREIFPGNTPSGAGLVIDSSVMCLLSSKDPSLPRKWVLDEQKQERFAKYLPFPAFTTTIENYPYPYLLGNAGWEFPAMVPSDWEAQHLHGVNQEQTVEDWKRALDLTVHKKGVFNWIFHPHGWIRSDQIIEFIDYAEETYGDRITFLTFKEAAQRMETHLLDGLPIRAPQGGDAGIRLWDANQDGFMDVFLGDALEPKIKIWRPDLTNFQTLSAPVGALRPDGHPTGIRMGRFWKDGPMIWFYRDAVGEGAWSLEEGQWKSYASLIRELRLHGEPVKTTYRGSSQTLKVVDLDHDGVDELLVAYPGNQGVLQWDPEKRTWVATDHYWPENVFWIDPEGRDYGARLVDFNEDGFLDLVQSNPDGYEAHCYIPQWVLGFQKGWTRKILEGKATDAQALPAMVRKGPHPDNGAWFARGHLWVQNEDTAHLPDLVDRRSFKDILMGYQPAPQSIEDAIDQFQLAEGMSIQCVASEPLIEDPVAFDWTPNGDLWVVEMRDYPNGIGGHGQPGGRIKQL
;
A
#
# COMPACT_ATOMS: atom_id res chain seq x y z
N MET A 1 42.83 23.36 55.11
CA MET A 1 41.47 23.78 55.50
C MET A 1 40.55 22.61 55.13
N VAL A 2 40.04 21.90 56.13
CA VAL A 2 39.25 20.67 55.97
C VAL A 2 37.82 21.05 55.62
N PHE A 3 37.28 20.54 54.51
CA PHE A 3 35.84 20.57 54.23
C PHE A 3 35.24 19.17 54.45
N PRO A 4 34.06 19.07 55.10
CA PRO A 4 33.45 17.80 55.52
C PRO A 4 32.66 17.13 54.37
N PRO A 5 32.27 15.84 54.53
CA PRO A 5 31.68 15.03 53.46
C PRO A 5 30.18 15.30 53.33
N PHE A 6 29.69 15.45 52.10
CA PHE A 6 28.24 15.49 51.84
C PHE A 6 27.64 14.08 51.91
N LYS A 7 26.66 13.95 52.80
CA LYS A 7 25.84 12.76 53.03
C LYS A 7 24.92 12.49 51.84
N ARG A 8 24.77 11.19 51.51
CA ARG A 8 23.68 10.63 50.73
C ARG A 8 22.34 10.79 51.45
N SER A 9 21.39 11.40 50.77
CA SER A 9 19.93 11.23 50.87
C SER A 9 19.39 11.88 49.59
N GLY A 10 18.90 11.18 48.57
CA GLY A 10 17.88 10.16 48.63
C GLY A 10 16.55 10.80 48.20
N HIS A 11 16.38 11.04 46.90
CA HIS A 11 15.06 11.05 46.24
C HIS A 11 15.22 10.49 44.83
N LEU A 12 14.63 9.31 44.63
CA LEU A 12 14.41 8.65 43.36
C LEU A 12 13.65 9.61 42.42
N LEU A 13 14.26 9.96 41.29
CA LEU A 13 13.53 10.18 40.05
C LEU A 13 13.75 8.94 39.20
N TRP A 14 12.93 7.92 39.48
CA TRP A 14 12.66 6.85 38.53
C TRP A 14 11.71 7.43 37.49
N THR A 15 12.24 7.96 36.40
CA THR A 15 11.50 8.05 35.14
C THR A 15 11.74 6.75 34.40
N CYS A 16 10.76 5.84 34.50
CA CYS A 16 10.66 4.67 33.67
C CYS A 16 10.54 5.10 32.21
N PHE A 17 11.61 4.96 31.42
CA PHE A 17 11.49 4.82 29.98
C PHE A 17 11.43 3.32 29.69
N LEU A 18 10.21 2.82 29.51
CA LEU A 18 9.96 1.49 28.95
C LEU A 18 10.35 1.53 27.48
N TRP A 19 11.55 1.01 27.20
CA TRP A 19 11.96 0.56 25.89
C TRP A 19 11.18 -0.71 25.54
N ALA A 20 10.29 -0.64 24.56
CA ALA A 20 9.86 -1.82 23.82
C ALA A 20 10.73 -1.89 22.56
N MET A 21 11.78 -2.73 22.59
CA MET A 21 12.27 -3.34 21.35
C MET A 21 11.21 -4.36 20.92
N GLY A 22 10.39 -3.99 19.94
CA GLY A 22 9.70 -4.87 19.00
C GLY A 22 9.76 -4.11 17.68
N TRP A 23 10.16 -4.66 16.54
CA TRP A 23 9.37 -5.60 15.75
C TRP A 23 7.86 -5.55 16.10
N GLY A 24 7.33 -4.34 16.26
CA GLY A 24 5.91 -4.06 16.24
C GLY A 24 5.50 -4.06 14.78
N GLY A 25 5.00 -5.20 14.32
CA GLY A 25 4.09 -5.22 13.20
C GLY A 25 3.03 -4.15 13.42
N TRP A 26 2.85 -3.30 12.41
CA TRP A 26 1.79 -2.30 12.38
C TRP A 26 0.46 -3.02 12.49
N ASN A 27 -0.14 -3.13 13.68
CA ASN A 27 -1.46 -3.70 13.81
C ASN A 27 -2.47 -2.66 13.27
N PRO A 28 -3.01 -2.79 12.05
CA PRO A 28 -3.97 -1.85 11.53
C PRO A 28 -5.29 -2.30 12.14
N ILE A 29 -5.57 -1.85 13.36
CA ILE A 29 -6.92 -1.97 13.95
C ILE A 29 -7.92 -1.19 13.09
N CYS A 30 -7.45 -0.25 12.25
CA CYS A 30 -8.27 0.40 11.25
C CYS A 30 -8.40 -0.44 9.96
N PRO A 31 -9.63 -0.74 9.50
CA PRO A 31 -9.82 -1.32 8.18
C PRO A 31 -9.13 -0.45 7.13
N LEU A 32 -8.51 -1.12 6.17
CA LEU A 32 -8.10 -0.58 4.88
C LEU A 32 -9.11 0.48 4.39
N GLU A 33 -8.85 1.75 4.66
CA GLU A 33 -9.30 2.81 3.76
C GLU A 33 -8.40 2.73 2.53
N ALA A 34 -8.62 1.68 1.73
CA ALA A 34 -7.93 1.35 0.48
C ALA A 34 -7.97 2.48 -0.55
N GLN A 35 -8.70 3.57 -0.30
CA GLN A 35 -8.85 4.64 -1.26
C GLN A 35 -7.67 5.62 -1.31
N SER A 36 -7.00 5.98 -0.20
CA SER A 36 -5.99 7.07 -0.20
C SER A 36 -4.53 6.64 -0.40
N ASP A 37 -4.18 5.38 -0.10
CA ASP A 37 -2.76 5.01 0.07
C ASP A 37 -2.15 4.17 -1.08
N GLY A 38 -2.92 3.89 -2.13
CA GLY A 38 -2.43 3.26 -3.36
C GLY A 38 -2.40 1.73 -3.33
N PRO A 39 -2.04 1.09 -4.46
CA PRO A 39 -2.12 -0.36 -4.64
C PRO A 39 -1.01 -1.14 -3.92
N PHE A 40 -0.04 -0.50 -3.26
CA PHE A 40 1.20 -1.12 -2.77
C PHE A 40 1.27 -1.32 -1.25
N ARG A 41 0.14 -1.22 -0.53
CA ARG A 41 0.13 -1.19 0.94
C ARG A 41 -0.13 -2.53 1.63
N VAL A 42 -0.66 -3.52 0.91
CA VAL A 42 -1.00 -4.82 1.51
C VAL A 42 0.25 -5.60 1.95
N GLY A 43 0.14 -6.35 3.04
CA GLY A 43 1.27 -7.07 3.65
C GLY A 43 0.83 -7.98 4.80
N LEU A 44 1.77 -8.36 5.68
CA LEU A 44 1.54 -9.26 6.82
C LEU A 44 0.39 -8.86 7.74
N GLU A 45 0.18 -7.55 7.85
CA GLU A 45 -0.80 -6.92 8.73
C GLU A 45 -2.19 -6.83 8.10
N THR A 46 -2.30 -7.18 6.82
CA THR A 46 -3.57 -7.19 6.09
C THR A 46 -4.26 -8.53 6.26
N PRO A 47 -5.56 -8.58 6.61
CA PRO A 47 -6.32 -9.82 6.67
C PRO A 47 -6.28 -10.60 5.35
N ALA A 48 -6.29 -11.93 5.41
CA ALA A 48 -6.11 -12.75 4.22
C ALA A 48 -7.42 -12.96 3.45
N LEU A 49 -7.37 -12.79 2.11
CA LEU A 49 -8.40 -13.28 1.19
C LEU A 49 -7.90 -14.59 0.56
N THR A 50 -7.94 -15.66 1.33
CA THR A 50 -7.40 -16.97 0.92
C THR A 50 -8.21 -17.60 -0.22
N THR A 51 -7.57 -18.47 -1.00
CA THR A 51 -8.22 -19.19 -2.11
C THR A 51 -9.53 -19.89 -1.70
N PRO A 52 -9.63 -20.60 -0.56
CA PRO A 52 -10.90 -21.20 -0.12
C PRO A 52 -12.07 -20.23 0.03
N GLN A 53 -11.83 -18.92 0.26
CA GLN A 53 -12.90 -17.93 0.37
C GLN A 53 -13.64 -17.72 -0.95
N TRP A 54 -12.99 -17.88 -2.09
CA TRP A 54 -13.56 -17.45 -3.37
C TRP A 54 -13.54 -18.52 -4.46
N VAL A 55 -12.74 -19.57 -4.34
CA VAL A 55 -12.59 -20.57 -5.41
C VAL A 55 -13.85 -21.42 -5.62
N GLY A 56 -14.65 -21.64 -4.57
CA GLY A 56 -15.90 -22.43 -4.64
C GLY A 56 -15.71 -23.95 -4.74
N GLU A 57 -14.47 -24.43 -4.72
CA GLU A 57 -14.11 -25.84 -4.82
C GLU A 57 -13.60 -26.38 -3.48
N LYS A 58 -14.24 -27.42 -2.96
CA LYS A 58 -13.89 -28.01 -1.66
C LYS A 58 -12.53 -28.71 -1.74
N GLY A 59 -11.63 -28.38 -0.83
CA GLY A 59 -10.31 -29.01 -0.72
C GLY A 59 -9.20 -28.29 -1.50
N VAL A 60 -9.56 -27.36 -2.40
CA VAL A 60 -8.61 -26.50 -3.08
C VAL A 60 -8.09 -25.46 -2.09
N GLU A 61 -6.78 -25.45 -1.91
CA GLU A 61 -6.06 -24.55 -1.00
C GLU A 61 -5.41 -23.39 -1.74
N SER A 62 -5.04 -23.55 -3.01
CA SER A 62 -4.35 -22.51 -3.79
C SER A 62 -4.70 -22.59 -5.26
N VAL A 63 -4.64 -21.44 -5.94
CA VAL A 63 -4.86 -21.32 -7.39
C VAL A 63 -3.54 -21.03 -8.07
N VAL A 64 -3.30 -21.68 -9.21
CA VAL A 64 -2.17 -21.41 -10.11
C VAL A 64 -2.71 -20.80 -11.40
N ILE A 65 -2.24 -19.61 -11.76
CA ILE A 65 -2.57 -18.94 -13.02
C ILE A 65 -1.31 -18.84 -13.86
N LEU A 66 -1.32 -19.53 -15.00
CA LEU A 66 -0.27 -19.45 -16.01
C LEU A 66 -0.64 -18.34 -16.99
N SER A 67 0.21 -17.31 -17.11
CA SER A 67 -0.05 -16.20 -18.03
C SER A 67 1.14 -15.80 -18.87
N ILE A 68 0.87 -15.55 -20.15
CA ILE A 68 1.89 -15.23 -21.16
C ILE A 68 1.59 -13.90 -21.83
N ASP A 69 2.63 -13.07 -22.00
CA ASP A 69 2.48 -11.67 -22.41
C ASP A 69 2.88 -11.41 -23.86
N ASP A 70 2.62 -10.20 -24.34
CA ASP A 70 3.03 -9.62 -25.63
C ASP A 70 2.40 -10.18 -26.91
N LEU A 71 1.27 -10.88 -26.83
CA LEU A 71 0.67 -11.48 -28.02
C LEU A 71 0.27 -10.41 -29.05
N ARG A 72 0.91 -10.48 -30.22
CA ARG A 72 0.58 -9.69 -31.43
C ARG A 72 0.17 -10.56 -32.60
N THR A 73 0.84 -11.70 -32.78
CA THR A 73 0.51 -12.71 -33.80
C THR A 73 0.58 -14.11 -33.20
N PRO A 74 -0.36 -15.02 -33.54
CA PRO A 74 -0.56 -16.26 -32.80
C PRO A 74 0.47 -17.35 -33.09
N GLU A 75 1.15 -17.36 -34.24
CA GLU A 75 1.92 -18.53 -34.71
C GLU A 75 3.06 -18.90 -33.78
N LYS A 76 3.80 -17.89 -33.30
CA LYS A 76 4.91 -18.07 -32.36
C LYS A 76 4.42 -18.58 -31.00
N TYR A 77 3.29 -18.02 -30.54
CA TYR A 77 2.67 -18.37 -29.25
C TYR A 77 2.13 -19.79 -29.29
N GLU A 78 1.44 -20.15 -30.36
CA GLU A 78 0.90 -21.49 -30.57
C GLU A 78 2.00 -22.54 -30.57
N SER A 79 3.09 -22.32 -31.32
CA SER A 79 4.22 -23.27 -31.34
C SER A 79 4.86 -23.44 -29.96
N TYR A 80 4.96 -22.37 -29.18
CA TYR A 80 5.57 -22.39 -27.85
C TYR A 80 4.64 -23.01 -26.79
N LEU A 81 3.35 -22.67 -26.83
CA LEU A 81 2.35 -23.09 -25.86
C LEU A 81 1.87 -24.51 -26.10
N ARG A 82 1.77 -24.98 -27.35
CA ARG A 82 1.18 -26.29 -27.69
C ARG A 82 1.61 -27.46 -26.76
N PRO A 83 2.90 -27.69 -26.49
CA PRO A 83 3.29 -28.74 -25.53
C PRO A 83 2.77 -28.49 -24.11
N ILE A 84 2.75 -27.24 -23.63
CA ILE A 84 2.21 -26.86 -22.31
C ILE A 84 0.69 -27.09 -22.25
N LEU A 85 -0.05 -26.65 -23.26
CA LEU A 85 -1.50 -26.83 -23.35
C LEU A 85 -1.88 -28.31 -23.38
N ASN A 86 -1.12 -29.13 -24.11
CA ASN A 86 -1.33 -30.57 -24.15
C ASN A 86 -1.12 -31.22 -22.78
N ARG A 87 -0.12 -30.76 -22.00
CA ARG A 87 0.10 -31.27 -20.65
C ARG A 87 -1.03 -30.89 -19.70
N LEU A 88 -1.45 -29.63 -19.68
CA LEU A 88 -2.56 -29.18 -18.83
C LEU A 88 -3.86 -29.97 -19.12
N LYS A 89 -4.14 -30.27 -20.41
CA LYS A 89 -5.30 -31.10 -20.78
C LYS A 89 -5.24 -32.52 -20.27
N GLN A 90 -4.05 -33.07 -20.04
CA GLN A 90 -3.93 -34.40 -19.44
C GLN A 90 -4.31 -34.38 -17.96
N ILE A 91 -4.18 -33.23 -17.30
CA ILE A 91 -4.49 -33.02 -15.87
C ILE A 91 -5.97 -32.68 -15.70
N ASP A 92 -6.45 -31.64 -16.39
CA ASP A 92 -7.75 -31.00 -16.15
C ASP A 92 -8.77 -31.31 -17.27
N GLY A 93 -8.32 -31.86 -18.40
CA GLY A 93 -9.13 -31.94 -19.62
C GLY A 93 -9.29 -30.61 -20.38
N ARG A 94 -8.88 -29.49 -19.76
CA ARG A 94 -8.80 -28.13 -20.32
C ARG A 94 -7.35 -27.64 -20.39
N ALA A 95 -7.12 -26.50 -21.04
CA ALA A 95 -5.82 -25.82 -21.06
C ALA A 95 -5.92 -24.40 -20.47
N PRO A 96 -6.05 -24.25 -19.14
CA PRO A 96 -6.19 -22.95 -18.50
C PRO A 96 -4.89 -22.14 -18.57
N VAL A 97 -4.77 -21.31 -19.61
CA VAL A 97 -3.71 -20.30 -19.78
C VAL A 97 -4.34 -18.98 -20.19
N SER A 98 -3.92 -17.88 -19.56
CA SER A 98 -4.32 -16.53 -19.94
C SER A 98 -3.26 -15.88 -20.81
N ILE A 99 -3.67 -15.33 -21.95
CA ILE A 99 -2.75 -14.67 -22.89
C ILE A 99 -3.02 -13.16 -22.88
N PHE A 100 -2.04 -12.37 -22.45
CA PHE A 100 -2.09 -10.92 -22.49
C PHE A 100 -1.72 -10.41 -23.89
N CYS A 101 -2.65 -9.68 -24.49
CA CYS A 101 -2.64 -9.35 -25.91
C CYS A 101 -2.43 -7.85 -26.14
N ASN A 102 -1.62 -7.53 -27.16
CA ASN A 102 -1.58 -6.20 -27.74
C ASN A 102 -2.55 -6.05 -28.92
N ALA A 103 -2.30 -5.08 -29.81
CA ALA A 103 -3.01 -4.99 -31.06
C ALA A 103 -2.77 -6.25 -31.94
N LEU A 104 -3.87 -6.87 -32.35
CA LEU A 104 -3.97 -8.11 -33.15
C LEU A 104 -5.17 -8.04 -34.10
N GLU A 105 -5.30 -9.01 -35.01
CA GLU A 105 -6.43 -9.13 -35.94
C GLU A 105 -7.55 -10.00 -35.34
N PRO A 106 -8.70 -9.45 -34.88
CA PRO A 106 -9.70 -10.21 -34.11
C PRO A 106 -10.32 -11.39 -34.85
N SER A 107 -10.24 -11.43 -36.18
CA SER A 107 -10.79 -12.49 -37.02
C SER A 107 -9.88 -13.72 -37.18
N ASP A 108 -8.70 -13.74 -36.56
CA ASP A 108 -7.79 -14.89 -36.65
C ASP A 108 -8.45 -16.17 -36.09
N PRO A 109 -8.49 -17.28 -36.86
CA PRO A 109 -9.14 -18.51 -36.43
C PRO A 109 -8.48 -19.17 -35.22
N GLN A 110 -7.20 -18.90 -34.94
CA GLN A 110 -6.49 -19.48 -33.79
C GLN A 110 -7.14 -19.06 -32.46
N PHE A 111 -7.68 -17.86 -32.36
CA PHE A 111 -8.34 -17.39 -31.14
C PHE A 111 -9.58 -18.21 -30.83
N GLN A 112 -10.34 -18.61 -31.84
CA GLN A 112 -11.49 -19.51 -31.66
C GLN A 112 -11.06 -20.92 -31.25
N ALA A 113 -9.90 -21.40 -31.72
CA ALA A 113 -9.35 -22.67 -31.28
C ALA A 113 -8.97 -22.61 -29.79
N TRP A 114 -8.19 -21.60 -29.39
CA TRP A 114 -7.78 -21.41 -27.98
C TRP A 114 -8.95 -21.24 -27.02
N LEU A 115 -9.96 -20.43 -27.37
CA LEU A 115 -11.16 -20.26 -26.52
C LEU A 115 -11.91 -21.59 -26.29
N LYS A 116 -11.98 -22.48 -27.31
CA LYS A 116 -12.58 -23.81 -27.18
C LYS A 116 -11.75 -24.77 -26.33
N GLU A 117 -10.45 -24.56 -26.26
CA GLU A 117 -9.52 -25.35 -25.44
C GLU A 117 -9.49 -24.89 -23.97
N GLY A 118 -10.08 -23.74 -23.65
CA GLY A 118 -10.19 -23.20 -22.29
C GLY A 118 -9.23 -22.07 -21.96
N LEU A 119 -8.55 -21.48 -22.95
CA LEU A 119 -7.68 -20.31 -22.73
C LEU A 119 -8.51 -19.03 -22.64
N SER A 120 -7.94 -17.98 -22.05
CA SER A 120 -8.51 -16.63 -22.05
C SER A 120 -7.58 -15.61 -22.72
N LEU A 121 -8.16 -14.56 -23.31
CA LEU A 121 -7.43 -13.48 -23.99
C LEU A 121 -7.67 -12.17 -23.23
N GLU A 122 -6.61 -11.64 -22.64
CA GLU A 122 -6.61 -10.52 -21.68
C GLU A 122 -5.84 -9.30 -22.23
N VAL A 123 -6.01 -8.13 -21.62
CA VAL A 123 -5.53 -6.85 -22.20
C VAL A 123 -4.11 -6.53 -21.75
N HIS A 124 -3.23 -6.26 -22.73
CA HIS A 124 -1.87 -5.75 -22.50
C HIS A 124 -1.62 -4.37 -23.15
N THR A 125 -2.69 -3.60 -23.37
CA THR A 125 -2.75 -2.36 -24.16
C THR A 125 -2.53 -2.55 -25.67
N LEU A 126 -2.97 -1.62 -26.51
CA LEU A 126 -2.78 -1.72 -27.96
C LEU A 126 -1.30 -1.72 -28.40
N SER A 127 -0.47 -0.89 -27.76
CA SER A 127 0.86 -0.55 -28.28
C SER A 127 2.04 -1.05 -27.43
N HIS A 128 1.79 -1.53 -26.21
CA HIS A 128 2.82 -1.84 -25.22
C HIS A 128 3.72 -0.63 -24.88
N PRO A 129 3.15 0.52 -24.43
CA PRO A 129 3.95 1.65 -23.96
C PRO A 129 4.65 1.30 -22.64
N CYS A 130 5.92 1.64 -22.51
CA CYS A 130 6.77 1.31 -21.37
C CYS A 130 7.54 2.57 -20.92
N PRO A 131 7.11 3.28 -19.86
CA PRO A 131 5.90 3.04 -19.05
C PRO A 131 4.61 3.44 -19.78
N LEU A 132 3.46 3.02 -19.24
CA LEU A 132 2.13 3.41 -19.75
C LEU A 132 1.89 4.92 -19.68
N LEU A 133 2.10 5.49 -18.49
CA LEU A 133 1.97 6.92 -18.25
C LEU A 133 3.29 7.59 -18.64
N ALA A 134 3.29 8.30 -19.78
CA ALA A 134 4.48 8.99 -20.28
C ALA A 134 4.12 10.19 -21.18
N LYS A 135 5.14 10.99 -21.50
CA LYS A 135 5.10 12.07 -22.50
C LYS A 135 4.11 13.20 -22.19
N GLY A 136 3.68 13.35 -20.94
CA GLY A 136 2.67 14.33 -20.56
C GLY A 136 1.29 14.07 -21.18
N ASP A 137 1.00 12.83 -21.59
CA ASP A 137 -0.21 12.48 -22.36
C ASP A 137 -1.04 11.40 -21.66
N PHE A 138 -1.84 11.83 -20.69
CA PHE A 138 -2.78 10.97 -19.95
C PHE A 138 -3.85 10.35 -20.86
N ASP A 139 -4.33 11.10 -21.85
CA ASP A 139 -5.36 10.62 -22.78
C ASP A 139 -4.83 9.51 -23.69
N ALA A 140 -3.57 9.55 -24.11
CA ALA A 140 -2.94 8.45 -24.85
C ALA A 140 -2.85 7.16 -24.01
N ALA A 141 -2.49 7.27 -22.73
CA ALA A 141 -2.47 6.12 -21.81
C ALA A 141 -3.87 5.49 -21.66
N LYS A 142 -4.89 6.33 -21.51
CA LYS A 142 -6.29 5.90 -21.47
C LYS A 142 -6.74 5.28 -22.79
N ALA A 143 -6.38 5.87 -23.92
CA ALA A 143 -6.79 5.40 -25.25
C ALA A 143 -6.18 4.04 -25.60
N THR A 144 -4.89 3.80 -25.31
CA THR A 144 -4.25 2.50 -25.58
C THR A 144 -4.75 1.39 -24.66
N TYR A 145 -5.14 1.72 -23.42
CA TYR A 145 -5.78 0.80 -22.48
C TYR A 145 -7.21 0.44 -22.94
N TYR A 146 -8.09 1.43 -23.09
CA TYR A 146 -9.49 1.22 -23.50
C TYR A 146 -9.61 0.61 -24.90
N GLY A 147 -8.78 1.05 -25.83
CA GLY A 147 -8.76 0.48 -27.18
C GLY A 147 -8.38 -1.00 -27.19
N GLY A 148 -7.54 -1.45 -26.24
CA GLY A 148 -7.21 -2.86 -26.05
C GLY A 148 -8.43 -3.69 -25.62
N ILE A 149 -9.20 -3.17 -24.65
CA ILE A 149 -10.45 -3.81 -24.19
C ILE A 149 -11.44 -3.95 -25.36
N ASP A 150 -11.72 -2.85 -26.06
CA ASP A 150 -12.65 -2.84 -27.19
C ASP A 150 -12.17 -3.70 -28.37
N LEU A 151 -10.86 -3.82 -28.59
CA LEU A 151 -10.29 -4.71 -29.59
C LEU A 151 -10.53 -6.18 -29.23
N LEU A 152 -10.20 -6.59 -28.02
CA LEU A 152 -10.30 -8.01 -27.63
C LEU A 152 -11.76 -8.47 -27.51
N ASN A 153 -12.67 -7.57 -27.16
CA ASN A 153 -14.11 -7.88 -27.13
C ASN A 153 -14.74 -7.99 -28.53
N ARG A 154 -14.01 -7.64 -29.60
CA ARG A 154 -14.44 -7.93 -30.99
C ARG A 154 -14.15 -9.37 -31.43
N ILE A 155 -13.33 -10.11 -30.70
CA ILE A 155 -13.11 -11.54 -30.95
C ILE A 155 -14.39 -12.28 -30.55
N PRO A 156 -15.06 -13.04 -31.44
CA PRO A 156 -16.31 -13.72 -31.12
C PRO A 156 -16.20 -14.63 -29.89
N GLY A 157 -17.07 -14.46 -28.90
CA GLY A 157 -17.06 -15.25 -27.66
C GLY A 157 -15.95 -14.91 -26.66
N ASN A 158 -15.09 -13.93 -26.97
CA ASN A 158 -14.15 -13.39 -25.99
C ASN A 158 -14.79 -12.28 -25.17
N GLN A 159 -14.38 -12.21 -23.90
CA GLN A 159 -14.68 -11.10 -23.01
C GLN A 159 -13.46 -10.96 -22.12
N ALA A 160 -12.64 -9.94 -22.36
CA ALA A 160 -11.47 -9.68 -21.55
C ALA A 160 -11.92 -9.25 -20.14
N VAL A 161 -11.23 -9.75 -19.12
CA VAL A 161 -11.51 -9.42 -17.72
C VAL A 161 -10.30 -8.90 -16.98
N ALA A 162 -9.09 -9.19 -17.47
CA ALA A 162 -7.85 -8.85 -16.82
C ALA A 162 -6.98 -7.88 -17.63
N TYR A 163 -6.19 -7.10 -16.91
CA TYR A 163 -5.17 -6.22 -17.40
C TYR A 163 -3.81 -6.63 -16.85
N ARG A 164 -2.77 -6.44 -17.66
CA ARG A 164 -1.39 -6.39 -17.19
C ARG A 164 -0.71 -5.18 -17.77
N MET A 165 -0.06 -4.43 -16.90
CA MET A 165 0.66 -3.23 -17.28
C MET A 165 1.96 -3.60 -17.98
N PRO A 166 2.21 -3.07 -19.18
CA PRO A 166 3.49 -3.26 -19.86
C PRO A 166 4.68 -2.97 -18.96
N CYS A 167 5.67 -3.86 -18.97
CA CYS A 167 6.91 -3.76 -18.20
C CYS A 167 6.74 -3.68 -16.67
N CYS A 168 5.65 -4.19 -16.11
CA CYS A 168 5.40 -4.15 -14.65
C CYS A 168 6.42 -4.93 -13.81
N ASP A 169 7.19 -5.82 -14.43
CA ASP A 169 8.22 -6.67 -13.83
C ASP A 169 9.66 -6.18 -14.08
N SER A 170 9.82 -5.04 -14.77
CA SER A 170 11.15 -4.53 -15.18
C SER A 170 11.38 -3.05 -14.85
N ILE A 171 10.32 -2.25 -14.73
CA ILE A 171 10.37 -0.83 -14.36
C ILE A 171 9.23 -0.46 -13.41
N ASN A 172 9.33 0.71 -12.75
CA ASN A 172 8.21 1.29 -12.00
C ASN A 172 7.14 1.86 -12.97
N SER A 173 6.40 0.98 -13.65
CA SER A 173 5.26 1.36 -14.50
C SER A 173 3.93 1.41 -13.73
N PRO A 174 3.59 0.44 -12.85
CA PRO A 174 2.37 0.51 -12.04
C PRO A 174 2.29 1.81 -11.25
N SER A 175 1.12 2.47 -11.30
CA SER A 175 0.94 3.79 -10.68
C SER A 175 -0.43 3.93 -10.03
N PRO A 176 -0.53 4.50 -8.82
CA PRO A 176 -1.81 4.82 -8.19
C PRO A 176 -2.73 5.66 -9.10
N ARG A 177 -2.17 6.52 -9.96
CA ARG A 177 -2.93 7.36 -10.90
C ARG A 177 -3.72 6.53 -11.90
N PHE A 178 -3.08 5.50 -12.48
CA PHE A 178 -3.76 4.56 -13.38
C PHE A 178 -4.92 3.85 -12.67
N TYR A 179 -4.67 3.32 -11.48
CA TYR A 179 -5.66 2.55 -10.73
C TYR A 179 -6.83 3.36 -10.21
N ARG A 180 -6.67 4.67 -10.03
CA ARG A 180 -7.74 5.56 -9.56
C ARG A 180 -8.52 6.21 -10.70
N GLU A 181 -7.87 6.53 -11.80
CA GLU A 181 -8.46 7.42 -12.81
C GLU A 181 -8.71 6.76 -14.17
N ILE A 182 -8.05 5.63 -14.47
CA ILE A 182 -8.19 4.92 -15.75
C ILE A 182 -8.84 3.55 -15.54
N PHE A 183 -8.26 2.70 -14.70
CA PHE A 183 -8.72 1.31 -14.50
C PHE A 183 -10.19 1.16 -14.05
N PRO A 184 -10.74 2.00 -13.13
CA PRO A 184 -12.12 1.89 -12.68
C PRO A 184 -13.16 2.22 -13.75
N GLY A 185 -12.76 2.97 -14.78
CA GLY A 185 -13.66 3.43 -15.83
C GLY A 185 -14.04 2.35 -16.83
N ASN A 186 -15.05 2.67 -17.63
CA ASN A 186 -15.47 1.87 -18.77
C ASN A 186 -15.02 2.52 -20.10
N THR A 187 -14.85 1.70 -21.12
CA THR A 187 -14.62 2.14 -22.50
C THR A 187 -15.87 2.82 -23.06
N PRO A 188 -15.75 3.53 -24.20
CA PRO A 188 -16.91 4.06 -24.91
C PRO A 188 -17.96 3.01 -25.30
N SER A 189 -17.58 1.73 -25.44
CA SER A 189 -18.52 0.63 -25.69
C SER A 189 -19.23 0.13 -24.43
N GLY A 190 -18.87 0.65 -23.25
CA GLY A 190 -19.40 0.27 -21.94
C GLY A 190 -18.68 -0.91 -21.29
N ALA A 191 -17.60 -1.41 -21.88
CA ALA A 191 -16.81 -2.51 -21.31
C ALA A 191 -15.82 -2.02 -20.25
N GLY A 192 -15.50 -2.86 -19.28
CA GLY A 192 -14.52 -2.57 -18.24
C GLY A 192 -13.89 -3.86 -17.71
N LEU A 193 -12.65 -3.78 -17.22
CA LEU A 193 -11.93 -4.92 -16.67
C LEU A 193 -12.14 -5.03 -15.17
N VAL A 194 -12.04 -6.24 -14.62
CA VAL A 194 -12.29 -6.50 -13.19
C VAL A 194 -11.06 -7.00 -12.46
N ILE A 195 -9.98 -7.37 -13.17
CA ILE A 195 -8.71 -7.80 -12.60
C ILE A 195 -7.57 -6.95 -13.20
N ASP A 196 -6.63 -6.53 -12.36
CA ASP A 196 -5.26 -6.20 -12.73
C ASP A 196 -4.31 -7.27 -12.18
N SER A 197 -3.21 -7.52 -12.86
CA SER A 197 -2.13 -8.41 -12.40
C SER A 197 -0.79 -7.81 -12.77
N SER A 198 -0.47 -6.69 -12.12
CA SER A 198 0.70 -5.86 -12.42
C SER A 198 1.54 -5.52 -11.19
N VAL A 199 1.08 -5.81 -9.98
CA VAL A 199 1.86 -5.58 -8.75
C VAL A 199 2.67 -6.82 -8.41
N MET A 200 3.99 -6.66 -8.28
CA MET A 200 4.89 -7.79 -8.01
C MET A 200 4.87 -8.17 -6.52
N CYS A 201 4.65 -9.44 -6.21
CA CYS A 201 4.63 -9.97 -4.84
C CYS A 201 5.86 -10.80 -4.55
N LEU A 202 6.54 -10.44 -3.45
CA LEU A 202 7.70 -11.15 -2.94
C LEU A 202 7.35 -11.87 -1.65
N LEU A 203 7.68 -13.16 -1.57
CA LEU A 203 7.64 -13.89 -0.32
C LEU A 203 9.02 -13.81 0.32
N SER A 204 9.10 -13.54 1.61
CA SER A 204 10.37 -13.24 2.28
C SER A 204 10.40 -13.78 3.70
N SER A 205 11.61 -13.84 4.25
CA SER A 205 11.81 -14.32 5.61
C SER A 205 11.32 -13.34 6.69
N LYS A 206 10.83 -12.16 6.30
CA LYS A 206 10.11 -11.24 7.21
C LYS A 206 8.82 -11.86 7.73
N ASP A 207 8.21 -12.78 6.98
CA ASP A 207 7.08 -13.56 7.44
C ASP A 207 7.55 -14.72 8.34
N PRO A 208 7.26 -14.69 9.65
CA PRO A 208 7.71 -15.74 10.56
C PRO A 208 6.96 -17.06 10.33
N SER A 209 5.81 -17.06 9.64
CA SER A 209 5.04 -18.27 9.37
C SER A 209 5.64 -19.09 8.23
N LEU A 210 6.45 -18.48 7.35
CA LEU A 210 7.01 -19.16 6.18
C LEU A 210 8.21 -20.05 6.53
N PRO A 211 8.29 -21.27 5.96
CA PRO A 211 9.45 -22.13 6.14
C PRO A 211 10.75 -21.50 5.61
N ARG A 212 11.71 -21.25 6.51
CA ARG A 212 13.00 -20.60 6.19
C ARG A 212 13.76 -21.26 5.03
N LYS A 213 13.66 -22.59 4.90
CA LYS A 213 14.29 -23.36 3.81
C LYS A 213 13.77 -23.00 2.40
N TRP A 214 12.60 -22.37 2.31
CA TRP A 214 11.98 -22.00 1.04
C TRP A 214 12.15 -20.50 0.75
N VAL A 215 12.15 -19.63 1.76
CA VAL A 215 12.39 -18.19 1.58
C VAL A 215 13.87 -17.80 1.55
N LEU A 216 14.77 -18.65 2.03
CA LEU A 216 16.22 -18.42 1.96
C LEU A 216 16.88 -19.38 0.96
N ASP A 217 17.90 -18.91 0.26
CA ASP A 217 18.76 -19.74 -0.59
C ASP A 217 19.86 -20.49 0.20
N GLU A 218 20.70 -21.25 -0.50
CA GLU A 218 21.77 -22.05 0.11
C GLU A 218 22.79 -21.21 0.88
N GLN A 219 22.95 -19.93 0.48
CA GLN A 219 23.82 -18.94 1.12
C GLN A 219 23.11 -18.18 2.26
N LYS A 220 21.89 -18.61 2.63
CA LYS A 220 21.03 -18.00 3.64
C LYS A 220 20.65 -16.54 3.32
N GLN A 221 20.63 -16.18 2.04
CA GLN A 221 20.13 -14.89 1.58
C GLN A 221 18.65 -15.00 1.20
N GLU A 222 17.93 -13.87 1.18
CA GLU A 222 16.55 -13.83 0.68
C GLU A 222 16.48 -14.36 -0.75
N ARG A 223 15.69 -15.42 -0.96
CA ARG A 223 15.60 -16.11 -2.25
C ARG A 223 15.01 -15.23 -3.34
N PHE A 224 14.01 -14.41 -3.01
CA PHE A 224 13.22 -13.67 -4.01
C PHE A 224 13.62 -12.21 -4.17
N ALA A 225 14.13 -11.55 -3.12
CA ALA A 225 14.47 -10.13 -3.16
C ALA A 225 15.55 -9.78 -4.21
N LYS A 226 16.43 -10.75 -4.55
CA LYS A 226 17.49 -10.59 -5.55
C LYS A 226 17.00 -10.49 -7.00
N TYR A 227 15.74 -10.84 -7.27
CA TYR A 227 15.14 -10.71 -8.59
C TYR A 227 14.63 -9.30 -8.89
N LEU A 228 14.54 -8.43 -7.87
CA LEU A 228 14.12 -7.06 -8.08
C LEU A 228 15.08 -6.36 -9.05
N PRO A 229 14.58 -5.71 -10.12
CA PRO A 229 15.44 -5.24 -11.22
C PRO A 229 16.46 -4.17 -10.80
N PHE A 230 16.11 -3.34 -9.82
CA PHE A 230 16.98 -2.29 -9.27
C PHE A 230 16.53 -1.88 -7.85
N PRO A 231 17.40 -1.24 -7.02
CA PRO A 231 17.08 -0.93 -5.62
C PRO A 231 15.82 -0.07 -5.40
N ALA A 232 15.52 0.84 -6.34
CA ALA A 232 14.37 1.73 -6.29
C ALA A 232 13.09 1.15 -6.94
N PHE A 233 13.05 -0.15 -7.23
CA PHE A 233 11.86 -0.81 -7.75
C PHE A 233 10.86 -1.03 -6.61
N THR A 234 9.78 -0.24 -6.57
CA THR A 234 8.87 -0.15 -5.42
C THR A 234 7.41 -0.46 -5.75
N THR A 235 7.10 -0.80 -6.99
CA THR A 235 5.76 -1.27 -7.41
C THR A 235 5.55 -2.74 -7.00
N THR A 236 5.78 -3.01 -5.70
CA THR A 236 5.87 -4.33 -5.10
C THR A 236 5.05 -4.40 -3.81
N ILE A 237 4.59 -5.59 -3.47
CA ILE A 237 4.09 -5.95 -2.14
C ILE A 237 4.89 -7.13 -1.57
N GLU A 238 4.83 -7.35 -0.27
CA GLU A 238 5.56 -8.44 0.38
C GLU A 238 4.61 -9.34 1.20
N ASN A 239 4.80 -10.65 1.10
CA ASN A 239 4.13 -11.68 1.90
C ASN A 239 2.60 -11.69 1.83
N TYR A 240 2.01 -11.10 0.78
CA TYR A 240 0.57 -11.04 0.57
C TYR A 240 0.19 -11.62 -0.80
N PRO A 241 0.23 -12.96 -0.98
CA PRO A 241 -0.09 -13.62 -2.25
C PRO A 241 -1.61 -13.81 -2.43
N TYR A 242 -2.41 -12.80 -2.08
CA TYR A 242 -3.87 -12.85 -2.11
C TYR A 242 -4.43 -11.76 -3.02
N PRO A 243 -5.61 -11.97 -3.63
CA PRO A 243 -6.29 -10.89 -4.32
C PRO A 243 -6.72 -9.81 -3.32
N TYR A 244 -6.72 -8.55 -3.75
CA TYR A 244 -7.21 -7.42 -2.95
C TYR A 244 -7.92 -6.37 -3.80
N LEU A 245 -8.73 -5.52 -3.17
CA LEU A 245 -9.51 -4.52 -3.89
C LEU A 245 -8.64 -3.36 -4.42
N LEU A 246 -8.84 -3.02 -5.69
CA LEU A 246 -8.31 -1.82 -6.31
C LEU A 246 -9.42 -0.78 -6.51
N GLY A 247 -9.31 0.36 -5.81
CA GLY A 247 -10.19 1.52 -6.01
C GLY A 247 -11.69 1.22 -5.90
N ASN A 248 -12.08 0.18 -5.14
CA ASN A 248 -13.44 -0.36 -5.03
C ASN A 248 -14.10 -0.77 -6.37
N ALA A 249 -13.32 -1.00 -7.43
CA ALA A 249 -13.86 -1.21 -8.78
C ALA A 249 -13.20 -2.38 -9.54
N GLY A 250 -12.36 -3.15 -8.87
CA GLY A 250 -11.73 -4.36 -9.39
C GLY A 250 -10.77 -4.98 -8.38
N TRP A 251 -10.05 -5.99 -8.84
CA TRP A 251 -9.14 -6.81 -8.06
C TRP A 251 -7.71 -6.62 -8.54
N GLU A 252 -6.76 -6.51 -7.62
CA GLU A 252 -5.37 -6.86 -7.94
C GLU A 252 -5.18 -8.35 -7.67
N PHE A 253 -4.64 -9.06 -8.65
CA PHE A 253 -4.11 -10.41 -8.54
C PHE A 253 -2.58 -10.31 -8.65
N PRO A 254 -1.86 -10.17 -7.54
CA PRO A 254 -0.45 -9.81 -7.59
C PRO A 254 0.37 -10.89 -8.28
N ALA A 255 1.30 -10.46 -9.14
CA ALA A 255 2.19 -11.33 -9.89
C ALA A 255 3.33 -11.86 -9.01
N MET A 256 3.60 -13.16 -9.05
CA MET A 256 4.61 -13.76 -8.20
C MET A 256 6.01 -13.50 -8.75
N VAL A 257 6.91 -13.01 -7.90
CA VAL A 257 8.34 -12.91 -8.22
C VAL A 257 9.01 -14.29 -8.06
N PRO A 258 9.81 -14.76 -9.03
CA PRO A 258 10.20 -14.04 -10.25
C PRO A 258 9.28 -14.27 -11.47
N SER A 259 9.17 -13.29 -12.36
CA SER A 259 8.81 -13.52 -13.77
C SER A 259 9.98 -14.19 -14.53
N ASP A 260 9.73 -14.68 -15.75
CA ASP A 260 10.83 -15.19 -16.59
C ASP A 260 11.78 -14.08 -17.07
N TRP A 261 11.30 -12.82 -17.17
CA TRP A 261 12.14 -11.65 -17.48
C TRP A 261 13.09 -11.33 -16.31
N GLU A 262 12.58 -11.27 -15.08
CA GLU A 262 13.39 -11.04 -13.89
C GLU A 262 14.40 -12.17 -13.72
N ALA A 263 13.97 -13.41 -13.95
CA ALA A 263 14.82 -14.57 -13.78
C ALA A 263 15.93 -14.64 -14.84
N GLN A 264 15.65 -14.37 -16.11
CA GLN A 264 16.70 -14.33 -17.12
C GLN A 264 17.65 -13.16 -16.92
N HIS A 265 17.17 -12.04 -16.37
CA HIS A 265 18.02 -10.88 -16.09
C HIS A 265 19.06 -11.23 -15.02
N LEU A 266 18.66 -12.00 -14.01
CA LEU A 266 19.54 -12.42 -12.92
C LEU A 266 20.43 -13.62 -13.29
N HIS A 267 19.85 -14.69 -13.84
CA HIS A 267 20.54 -15.97 -14.04
C HIS A 267 20.97 -16.25 -15.49
N GLY A 268 20.42 -15.51 -16.47
CA GLY A 268 20.49 -15.85 -17.88
C GLY A 268 19.37 -16.81 -18.32
N VAL A 269 19.34 -17.13 -19.60
CA VAL A 269 18.25 -17.91 -20.22
C VAL A 269 18.28 -19.39 -19.84
N ASN A 270 17.09 -19.98 -19.68
CA ASN A 270 16.84 -21.42 -19.55
C ASN A 270 17.56 -22.10 -18.39
N GLN A 271 17.74 -21.38 -17.28
CA GLN A 271 18.44 -21.87 -16.11
C GLN A 271 17.58 -22.79 -15.24
N GLU A 272 18.14 -23.88 -14.75
CA GLU A 272 17.46 -24.84 -13.87
C GLU A 272 17.11 -24.20 -12.51
N GLN A 273 17.99 -23.34 -12.00
CA GLN A 273 17.78 -22.62 -10.74
C GLN A 273 16.49 -21.79 -10.76
N THR A 274 16.14 -21.21 -11.91
CA THR A 274 14.89 -20.44 -12.07
C THR A 274 13.66 -21.31 -11.85
N VAL A 275 13.65 -22.52 -12.41
CA VAL A 275 12.53 -23.47 -12.23
C VAL A 275 12.43 -23.90 -10.78
N GLU A 276 13.57 -24.11 -10.12
CA GLU A 276 13.58 -24.48 -8.71
C GLU A 276 13.08 -23.36 -7.80
N ASP A 277 13.45 -22.11 -8.07
CA ASP A 277 12.93 -20.96 -7.33
C ASP A 277 11.41 -20.76 -7.54
N TRP A 278 10.87 -21.06 -8.73
CA TRP A 278 9.42 -21.09 -8.96
C TRP A 278 8.72 -22.17 -8.15
N LYS A 279 9.27 -23.40 -8.08
CA LYS A 279 8.70 -24.46 -7.24
C LYS A 279 8.65 -24.04 -5.77
N ARG A 280 9.70 -23.37 -5.27
CA ARG A 280 9.72 -22.83 -3.90
C ARG A 280 8.70 -21.71 -3.69
N ALA A 281 8.52 -20.82 -4.67
CA ALA A 281 7.50 -19.79 -4.62
C ALA A 281 6.08 -20.39 -4.61
N LEU A 282 5.83 -21.43 -5.41
CA LEU A 282 4.59 -22.20 -5.34
C LEU A 282 4.40 -22.82 -3.96
N ASP A 283 5.42 -23.46 -3.38
CA ASP A 283 5.31 -24.10 -2.07
C ASP A 283 4.88 -23.13 -0.98
N LEU A 284 5.47 -21.93 -1.00
CA LEU A 284 5.14 -20.84 -0.08
C LEU A 284 3.74 -20.29 -0.33
N THR A 285 3.31 -20.22 -1.60
CA THR A 285 1.97 -19.76 -1.98
C THR A 285 0.89 -20.74 -1.53
N VAL A 286 1.12 -22.04 -1.71
CA VAL A 286 0.23 -23.10 -1.20
C VAL A 286 0.21 -23.10 0.33
N HIS A 287 1.35 -22.91 0.99
CA HIS A 287 1.41 -22.76 2.45
C HIS A 287 0.53 -21.59 2.94
N LYS A 288 0.53 -20.48 2.20
CA LYS A 288 -0.30 -19.31 2.47
C LYS A 288 -1.76 -19.47 2.03
N LYS A 289 -2.10 -20.53 1.30
CA LYS A 289 -3.40 -20.69 0.61
C LYS A 289 -3.70 -19.53 -0.36
N GLY A 290 -2.66 -18.99 -0.98
CA GLY A 290 -2.72 -17.84 -1.88
C GLY A 290 -2.91 -18.20 -3.35
N VAL A 291 -2.62 -17.25 -4.23
CA VAL A 291 -2.67 -17.38 -5.68
C VAL A 291 -1.27 -17.24 -6.26
N PHE A 292 -0.84 -18.22 -7.05
CA PHE A 292 0.43 -18.19 -7.78
C PHE A 292 0.16 -17.68 -9.20
N ASN A 293 0.35 -16.38 -9.43
CA ASN A 293 0.21 -15.76 -10.74
C ASN A 293 1.56 -15.67 -11.42
N TRP A 294 1.75 -16.43 -12.50
CA TRP A 294 3.04 -16.52 -13.18
C TRP A 294 3.04 -15.76 -14.50
N ILE A 295 4.04 -14.88 -14.66
CA ILE A 295 4.34 -14.15 -15.90
C ILE A 295 5.48 -14.86 -16.64
N PHE A 296 5.23 -15.22 -17.91
CA PHE A 296 6.27 -15.72 -18.82
C PHE A 296 6.08 -15.23 -20.25
N HIS A 297 7.10 -15.42 -21.09
CA HIS A 297 7.11 -14.92 -22.46
C HIS A 297 7.68 -15.95 -23.45
N PRO A 298 7.29 -15.91 -24.74
CA PRO A 298 7.83 -16.82 -25.75
C PRO A 298 9.18 -16.32 -26.31
N HIS A 299 9.99 -15.59 -25.55
CA HIS A 299 11.24 -14.98 -26.04
C HIS A 299 12.48 -15.88 -25.95
N GLY A 300 12.31 -17.13 -25.51
CA GLY A 300 13.41 -18.09 -25.36
C GLY A 300 14.20 -17.91 -24.05
N TRP A 301 13.66 -17.14 -23.12
CA TRP A 301 14.16 -16.96 -21.76
C TRP A 301 13.89 -18.18 -20.88
N ILE A 302 12.76 -18.82 -21.11
CA ILE A 302 12.41 -20.12 -20.55
C ILE A 302 11.88 -21.02 -21.68
N ARG A 303 12.15 -22.33 -21.59
CA ARG A 303 11.66 -23.31 -22.57
C ARG A 303 10.35 -23.94 -22.12
N SER A 304 9.56 -24.42 -23.09
CA SER A 304 8.29 -25.09 -22.79
C SER A 304 8.44 -26.35 -21.91
N ASP A 305 9.54 -27.10 -22.03
CA ASP A 305 9.81 -28.27 -21.17
C ASP A 305 10.06 -27.88 -19.70
N GLN A 306 10.62 -26.70 -19.44
CA GLN A 306 10.81 -26.20 -18.08
C GLN A 306 9.49 -25.72 -17.46
N ILE A 307 8.58 -25.18 -18.27
CA ILE A 307 7.21 -24.87 -17.81
C ILE A 307 6.47 -26.17 -17.47
N ILE A 308 6.61 -27.20 -18.30
CA ILE A 308 6.03 -28.51 -18.04
C ILE A 308 6.61 -29.13 -16.75
N GLU A 309 7.92 -29.01 -16.52
CA GLU A 309 8.56 -29.47 -15.28
C GLU A 309 7.94 -28.82 -14.03
N PHE A 310 7.63 -27.51 -14.08
CA PHE A 310 6.93 -26.83 -13.00
C PHE A 310 5.49 -27.36 -12.82
N ILE A 311 4.75 -27.55 -13.92
CA ILE A 311 3.39 -28.08 -13.89
C ILE A 311 3.37 -29.49 -13.29
N ASP A 312 4.30 -30.35 -13.71
CA ASP A 312 4.45 -31.71 -13.19
C ASP A 312 4.73 -31.69 -11.69
N TYR A 313 5.65 -30.83 -11.24
CA TYR A 313 5.91 -30.64 -9.81
C TYR A 313 4.66 -30.22 -9.04
N ALA A 314 3.90 -29.27 -9.58
CA ALA A 314 2.68 -28.76 -8.95
C ALA A 314 1.62 -29.87 -8.81
N GLU A 315 1.38 -30.64 -9.86
CA GLU A 315 0.44 -31.77 -9.87
C GLU A 315 0.90 -32.89 -8.92
N GLU A 316 2.15 -33.33 -9.03
CA GLU A 316 2.69 -34.44 -8.23
C GLU A 316 2.76 -34.12 -6.74
N THR A 317 3.04 -32.86 -6.39
CA THR A 317 3.22 -32.44 -4.99
C THR A 317 1.89 -32.10 -4.32
N TYR A 318 0.98 -31.44 -5.04
CA TYR A 318 -0.24 -30.88 -4.44
C TYR A 318 -1.53 -31.52 -4.92
N GLY A 319 -1.58 -32.05 -6.15
CA GLY A 319 -2.77 -32.67 -6.73
C GLY A 319 -4.03 -31.81 -6.54
N ASP A 320 -5.10 -32.41 -6.01
CA ASP A 320 -6.40 -31.77 -5.77
C ASP A 320 -6.38 -30.58 -4.80
N ARG A 321 -5.26 -30.31 -4.12
CA ARG A 321 -5.11 -29.12 -3.26
C ARG A 321 -4.85 -27.85 -4.06
N ILE A 322 -4.52 -27.95 -5.34
CA ILE A 322 -4.42 -26.80 -6.25
C ILE A 322 -5.39 -26.94 -7.40
N THR A 323 -5.69 -25.82 -8.05
CA THR A 323 -6.41 -25.81 -9.33
C THR A 323 -5.79 -24.79 -10.28
N PHE A 324 -5.78 -25.11 -11.57
CA PHE A 324 -5.26 -24.22 -12.61
C PHE A 324 -6.40 -23.42 -13.23
N LEU A 325 -6.32 -22.09 -13.14
CA LEU A 325 -7.36 -21.19 -13.65
C LEU A 325 -6.80 -20.22 -14.68
N THR A 326 -7.66 -19.80 -15.61
CA THR A 326 -7.47 -18.53 -16.32
C THR A 326 -7.94 -17.35 -15.46
N PHE A 327 -7.52 -16.12 -15.79
CA PHE A 327 -8.07 -14.92 -15.15
C PHE A 327 -9.59 -14.77 -15.33
N LYS A 328 -10.12 -15.17 -16.50
CA LYS A 328 -11.58 -15.24 -16.75
C LYS A 328 -12.29 -16.15 -15.76
N GLU A 329 -11.71 -17.32 -15.52
CA GLU A 329 -12.23 -18.30 -14.57
C GLU A 329 -12.09 -17.87 -13.11
N ALA A 330 -11.00 -17.16 -12.77
CA ALA A 330 -10.82 -16.56 -11.46
C ALA A 330 -11.85 -15.44 -11.21
N ALA A 331 -12.04 -14.53 -12.17
CA ALA A 331 -13.04 -13.46 -12.09
C ALA A 331 -14.46 -14.03 -11.89
N GLN A 332 -14.82 -15.07 -12.65
CA GLN A 332 -16.11 -15.73 -12.51
C GLN A 332 -16.31 -16.35 -11.13
N ARG A 333 -15.28 -16.98 -10.55
CA ARG A 333 -15.34 -17.57 -9.20
C ARG A 333 -15.45 -16.51 -8.11
N MET A 334 -14.69 -15.42 -8.23
CA MET A 334 -14.82 -14.25 -7.35
C MET A 334 -16.26 -13.73 -7.38
N GLU A 335 -16.81 -13.46 -8.56
CA GLU A 335 -18.19 -12.98 -8.69
C GLU A 335 -19.21 -13.98 -8.12
N THR A 336 -19.10 -15.27 -8.49
CA THR A 336 -20.11 -16.28 -8.15
C THR A 336 -20.07 -16.67 -6.67
N HIS A 337 -18.88 -16.90 -6.11
CA HIS A 337 -18.72 -17.52 -4.79
C HIS A 337 -18.37 -16.50 -3.69
N LEU A 338 -17.57 -15.48 -4.02
CA LEU A 338 -17.24 -14.43 -3.07
C LEU A 338 -18.34 -13.35 -3.03
N LEU A 339 -18.88 -12.95 -4.18
CA LEU A 339 -19.81 -11.82 -4.30
C LEU A 339 -21.30 -12.21 -4.48
N ASP A 340 -21.65 -13.49 -4.38
CA ASP A 340 -23.02 -14.00 -4.56
C ASP A 340 -23.64 -13.63 -5.93
N GLY A 341 -22.81 -13.57 -6.97
CA GLY A 341 -23.20 -13.19 -8.33
C GLY A 341 -23.31 -11.68 -8.56
N LEU A 342 -22.91 -10.84 -7.60
CA LEU A 342 -22.90 -9.39 -7.75
C LEU A 342 -21.60 -8.92 -8.42
N PRO A 343 -21.67 -8.00 -9.40
CA PRO A 343 -20.48 -7.48 -10.05
C PRO A 343 -19.67 -6.62 -9.08
N ILE A 344 -18.34 -6.68 -9.18
CA ILE A 344 -17.44 -5.87 -8.35
C ILE A 344 -17.50 -4.37 -8.68
N ARG A 345 -18.04 -4.02 -9.85
CA ARG A 345 -18.15 -2.63 -10.34
C ARG A 345 -19.57 -2.27 -10.76
N ALA A 346 -19.92 -1.00 -10.62
CA ALA A 346 -21.20 -0.49 -11.05
C ALA A 346 -21.32 -0.52 -12.59
N PRO A 347 -22.55 -0.53 -13.16
CA PRO A 347 -22.76 -0.60 -14.62
C PRO A 347 -22.02 0.50 -15.41
N GLN A 348 -21.88 1.70 -14.85
CA GLN A 348 -21.16 2.84 -15.42
C GLN A 348 -19.64 2.80 -15.17
N GLY A 349 -19.13 1.76 -14.50
CA GLY A 349 -17.79 1.70 -13.93
C GLY A 349 -17.73 2.27 -12.51
N GLY A 350 -16.63 2.03 -11.82
CA GLY A 350 -16.42 2.48 -10.44
C GLY A 350 -17.11 1.63 -9.36
N ASP A 351 -17.30 2.24 -8.19
CA ASP A 351 -17.70 1.58 -6.95
C ASP A 351 -19.11 0.95 -7.02
N ALA A 352 -19.20 -0.35 -6.76
CA ALA A 352 -20.46 -1.11 -6.67
C ALA A 352 -21.02 -1.24 -5.24
N GLY A 353 -20.37 -0.65 -4.24
CA GLY A 353 -20.76 -0.81 -2.84
C GLY A 353 -20.24 -2.08 -2.18
N ILE A 354 -19.23 -2.72 -2.77
CA ILE A 354 -18.53 -3.87 -2.18
C ILE A 354 -17.40 -3.37 -1.28
N ARG A 355 -17.28 -3.93 -0.08
CA ARG A 355 -16.13 -3.69 0.82
C ARG A 355 -15.60 -5.01 1.35
N LEU A 356 -14.28 -5.06 1.57
CA LEU A 356 -13.62 -6.14 2.28
C LEU A 356 -13.07 -5.62 3.59
N TRP A 357 -13.48 -6.24 4.69
CA TRP A 357 -13.07 -5.87 6.04
C TRP A 357 -12.95 -7.13 6.89
N ASP A 358 -12.09 -7.13 7.89
CA ASP A 358 -12.12 -8.16 8.93
C ASP A 358 -13.09 -7.70 10.03
N ALA A 359 -14.35 -8.08 9.90
CA ALA A 359 -15.43 -7.56 10.73
C ALA A 359 -15.47 -8.20 12.12
N ASN A 360 -14.89 -9.40 12.27
CA ASN A 360 -14.85 -10.17 13.51
C ASN A 360 -13.43 -10.28 14.12
N GLN A 361 -12.41 -9.72 13.47
CA GLN A 361 -10.99 -9.74 13.86
C GLN A 361 -10.36 -11.15 13.91
N ASP A 362 -10.72 -12.01 12.96
CA ASP A 362 -10.18 -13.37 12.87
C ASP A 362 -8.97 -13.50 11.92
N GLY A 363 -8.55 -12.40 11.29
CA GLY A 363 -7.43 -12.34 10.36
C GLY A 363 -7.81 -12.72 8.92
N PHE A 364 -9.08 -12.93 8.62
CA PHE A 364 -9.59 -13.19 7.27
C PHE A 364 -10.50 -12.06 6.77
N MET A 365 -10.55 -11.92 5.45
CA MET A 365 -11.43 -10.94 4.81
C MET A 365 -12.90 -11.40 4.82
N ASP A 366 -13.75 -10.60 5.45
CA ASP A 366 -15.20 -10.66 5.31
C ASP A 366 -15.68 -9.77 4.16
N VAL A 367 -16.82 -10.13 3.58
CA VAL A 367 -17.35 -9.44 2.39
C VAL A 367 -18.62 -8.70 2.73
N PHE A 368 -18.59 -7.40 2.58
CA PHE A 368 -19.77 -6.56 2.70
C PHE A 368 -20.37 -6.30 1.31
N LEU A 369 -21.57 -6.81 1.10
CA LEU A 369 -22.35 -6.71 -0.13
C LEU A 369 -23.40 -5.60 0.04
N GLY A 370 -23.04 -4.39 -0.34
CA GLY A 370 -23.82 -3.19 -0.06
C GLY A 370 -24.70 -2.70 -1.21
N ASP A 371 -25.70 -3.49 -1.65
CA ASP A 371 -26.86 -2.90 -2.31
C ASP A 371 -27.74 -2.23 -1.23
N ALA A 372 -28.07 -0.95 -1.41
CA ALA A 372 -28.84 -0.17 -0.45
C ALA A 372 -30.23 -0.75 -0.13
N LEU A 373 -30.76 -1.62 -1.01
CA LEU A 373 -32.08 -2.23 -0.82
C LEU A 373 -32.05 -3.45 0.10
N GLU A 374 -30.99 -4.27 0.02
CA GLU A 374 -30.81 -5.47 0.85
C GLU A 374 -29.34 -5.67 1.26
N PRO A 375 -28.80 -4.77 2.10
CA PRO A 375 -27.38 -4.84 2.48
C PRO A 375 -27.10 -6.11 3.29
N LYS A 376 -26.00 -6.78 2.96
CA LYS A 376 -25.58 -8.07 3.55
C LYS A 376 -24.10 -8.05 3.88
N ILE A 377 -23.71 -8.84 4.88
CA ILE A 377 -22.30 -9.14 5.18
C ILE A 377 -22.10 -10.65 5.19
N LYS A 378 -20.98 -11.11 4.64
CA LYS A 378 -20.55 -12.50 4.64
C LYS A 378 -19.32 -12.61 5.53
N ILE A 379 -19.48 -13.26 6.67
CA ILE A 379 -18.40 -13.51 7.62
C ILE A 379 -17.73 -14.84 7.29
N TRP A 380 -16.42 -14.86 7.05
CA TRP A 380 -15.70 -16.07 6.77
C TRP A 380 -15.57 -16.93 8.03
N ARG A 381 -15.76 -18.24 7.89
CA ARG A 381 -15.64 -19.21 8.98
C ARG A 381 -14.54 -20.21 8.61
N PRO A 382 -13.28 -19.95 8.99
CA PRO A 382 -12.15 -20.79 8.57
C PRO A 382 -12.27 -22.23 9.11
N ASP A 383 -12.92 -22.41 10.26
CA ASP A 383 -13.23 -23.71 10.87
C ASP A 383 -14.22 -24.55 10.04
N LEU A 384 -15.13 -23.89 9.32
CA LEU A 384 -16.14 -24.52 8.48
C LEU A 384 -15.80 -24.45 6.98
N THR A 385 -14.81 -23.64 6.61
CA THR A 385 -14.44 -23.33 5.21
C THR A 385 -15.66 -22.85 4.42
N ASN A 386 -16.44 -21.93 4.99
CA ASN A 386 -17.60 -21.32 4.34
C ASN A 386 -17.86 -19.89 4.84
N PHE A 387 -18.78 -19.20 4.17
CA PHE A 387 -19.31 -17.93 4.66
C PHE A 387 -20.59 -18.13 5.47
N GLN A 388 -20.70 -17.39 6.56
CA GLN A 388 -21.95 -17.10 7.24
C GLN A 388 -22.49 -15.75 6.74
N THR A 389 -23.61 -15.78 6.02
CA THR A 389 -24.27 -14.56 5.53
C THR A 389 -25.27 -14.01 6.54
N LEU A 390 -25.20 -12.71 6.80
CA LEU A 390 -26.07 -11.96 7.71
C LEU A 390 -26.63 -10.74 6.96
N SER A 391 -27.82 -10.27 7.33
CA SER A 391 -28.28 -8.94 6.93
C SER A 391 -27.36 -7.88 7.53
N ALA A 392 -27.26 -6.70 6.93
CA ALA A 392 -26.54 -5.55 7.48
C ALA A 392 -27.50 -4.37 7.70
N PRO A 393 -27.19 -3.44 8.62
CA PRO A 393 -28.10 -2.36 8.98
C PRO A 393 -28.18 -1.24 7.92
N VAL A 394 -27.13 -1.07 7.11
CA VAL A 394 -27.00 -0.04 6.08
C VAL A 394 -26.09 -0.58 4.98
N GLY A 395 -26.19 -0.08 3.73
CA GLY A 395 -25.31 -0.42 2.61
C GLY A 395 -24.11 0.54 2.48
N ALA A 396 -23.06 0.13 1.75
CA ALA A 396 -21.89 0.98 1.48
C ALA A 396 -22.25 2.19 0.58
N LEU A 397 -23.24 2.01 -0.28
CA LEU A 397 -23.83 3.04 -1.12
C LEU A 397 -25.29 3.25 -0.71
N ARG A 398 -25.79 4.45 -0.97
CA ARG A 398 -27.20 4.81 -0.90
C ARG A 398 -27.93 4.38 -2.19
N PRO A 399 -29.28 4.36 -2.21
CA PRO A 399 -30.03 4.05 -3.43
C PRO A 399 -29.75 5.01 -4.60
N ASP A 400 -29.25 6.22 -4.32
CA ASP A 400 -28.84 7.21 -5.32
C ASP A 400 -27.38 7.05 -5.79
N GLY A 401 -26.68 6.00 -5.34
CA GLY A 401 -25.31 5.67 -5.73
C GLY A 401 -24.21 6.42 -4.98
N HIS A 402 -24.56 7.38 -4.11
CA HIS A 402 -23.56 8.06 -3.29
C HIS A 402 -23.09 7.18 -2.12
N PRO A 403 -21.82 7.29 -1.69
CA PRO A 403 -21.34 6.54 -0.54
C PRO A 403 -22.08 6.97 0.74
N THR A 404 -22.35 6.03 1.63
CA THR A 404 -22.84 6.31 2.99
C THR A 404 -21.72 6.79 3.91
N GLY A 405 -20.47 6.49 3.56
CA GLY A 405 -19.29 6.81 4.38
C GLY A 405 -19.25 5.98 5.65
N ILE A 406 -19.59 4.69 5.59
CA ILE A 406 -19.42 3.78 6.72
C ILE A 406 -17.96 3.75 7.14
N ARG A 407 -17.76 3.76 8.46
CA ARG A 407 -16.49 3.70 9.16
C ARG A 407 -16.55 2.63 10.24
N MET A 408 -15.41 2.08 10.59
CA MET A 408 -15.29 1.04 11.60
C MET A 408 -14.13 1.37 12.55
N GLY A 409 -14.35 1.17 13.85
CA GLY A 409 -13.32 1.36 14.88
C GLY A 409 -13.68 0.72 16.20
N ARG A 410 -12.69 0.55 17.07
CA ARG A 410 -12.80 0.10 18.45
C ARG A 410 -12.61 1.31 19.37
N PHE A 411 -13.69 1.79 19.98
CA PHE A 411 -13.69 3.07 20.71
C PHE A 411 -13.54 2.95 22.23
N TRP A 412 -13.22 1.76 22.74
CA TRP A 412 -12.80 1.54 24.12
C TRP A 412 -12.09 0.19 24.21
N LYS A 413 -11.25 0.06 25.23
CA LYS A 413 -10.46 -1.14 25.48
C LYS A 413 -11.35 -2.38 25.57
N ASP A 414 -10.95 -3.44 24.85
CA ASP A 414 -11.68 -4.71 24.75
C ASP A 414 -13.13 -4.58 24.21
N GLY A 415 -13.48 -3.43 23.61
CA GLY A 415 -14.78 -3.19 22.99
C GLY A 415 -14.98 -3.92 21.66
N PRO A 416 -16.22 -4.08 21.19
CA PRO A 416 -16.49 -4.60 19.86
C PRO A 416 -16.09 -3.61 18.76
N MET A 417 -15.97 -4.09 17.53
CA MET A 417 -15.90 -3.20 16.36
C MET A 417 -17.23 -2.47 16.17
N ILE A 418 -17.16 -1.15 16.19
CA ILE A 418 -18.29 -0.26 15.97
C ILE A 418 -18.27 0.20 14.53
N TRP A 419 -19.35 -0.11 13.82
CA TRP A 419 -19.68 0.40 12.51
C TRP A 419 -20.52 1.65 12.69
N PHE A 420 -20.17 2.76 12.04
CA PHE A 420 -20.94 3.99 12.13
C PHE A 420 -20.90 4.80 10.84
N TYR A 421 -21.92 5.62 10.64
CA TYR A 421 -21.96 6.62 9.58
C TYR A 421 -22.89 7.79 9.95
N ARG A 422 -22.66 8.94 9.31
CA ARG A 422 -23.60 10.07 9.25
C ARG A 422 -23.47 10.75 7.91
N ASP A 423 -24.55 10.73 7.14
CA ASP A 423 -24.66 11.43 5.87
C ASP A 423 -25.81 12.45 5.87
N ALA A 424 -26.22 12.92 4.69
CA ALA A 424 -27.30 13.89 4.56
C ALA A 424 -28.72 13.33 4.80
N VAL A 425 -28.89 12.00 4.81
CA VAL A 425 -30.20 11.33 4.86
C VAL A 425 -30.39 10.48 6.12
N GLY A 426 -29.32 10.11 6.81
CA GLY A 426 -29.41 9.33 8.04
C GLY A 426 -28.10 9.20 8.79
N GLU A 427 -28.19 8.53 9.93
CA GLU A 427 -27.06 8.22 10.80
C GLU A 427 -27.32 6.91 11.55
N GLY A 428 -26.26 6.26 11.99
CA GLY A 428 -26.37 5.11 12.88
C GLY A 428 -25.03 4.55 13.32
N ALA A 429 -25.08 3.74 14.36
CA ALA A 429 -23.93 3.03 14.89
C ALA A 429 -24.34 1.66 15.44
N TRP A 430 -23.57 0.62 15.11
CA TRP A 430 -23.83 -0.77 15.46
C TRP A 430 -22.55 -1.56 15.68
N SER A 431 -22.64 -2.68 16.39
CA SER A 431 -21.63 -3.74 16.36
C SER A 431 -22.27 -5.05 15.89
N LEU A 432 -21.45 -5.94 15.36
CA LEU A 432 -21.81 -7.34 15.13
C LEU A 432 -21.30 -8.18 16.30
N GLU A 433 -22.19 -8.56 17.21
CA GLU A 433 -21.89 -9.38 18.40
C GLU A 433 -22.67 -10.69 18.32
N GLU A 434 -21.98 -11.84 18.41
CA GLU A 434 -22.60 -13.17 18.40
C GLU A 434 -23.57 -13.42 17.21
N GLY A 435 -23.26 -12.83 16.04
CA GLY A 435 -24.09 -12.93 14.83
C GLY A 435 -25.33 -12.03 14.83
N GLN A 436 -25.44 -11.08 15.77
CA GLN A 436 -26.54 -10.12 15.85
C GLN A 436 -26.04 -8.68 15.83
N TRP A 437 -26.80 -7.80 15.16
CA TRP A 437 -26.52 -6.37 15.17
C TRP A 437 -27.08 -5.71 16.42
N LYS A 438 -26.18 -5.13 17.20
CA LYS A 438 -26.53 -4.39 18.42
C LYS A 438 -26.35 -2.90 18.17
N SER A 439 -27.37 -2.11 18.50
CA SER A 439 -27.33 -0.66 18.29
C SER A 439 -26.52 0.05 19.37
N TYR A 440 -25.70 1.01 18.93
CA TYR A 440 -24.95 1.94 19.76
C TYR A 440 -25.32 3.39 19.40
N ALA A 441 -26.61 3.71 19.32
CA ALA A 441 -27.09 5.01 18.84
C ALA A 441 -26.51 6.23 19.60
N SER A 442 -26.09 6.10 20.86
CA SER A 442 -25.42 7.19 21.58
C SER A 442 -24.07 7.56 20.95
N LEU A 443 -23.30 6.59 20.43
CA LEU A 443 -22.00 6.87 19.80
C LEU A 443 -22.16 7.87 18.66
N ILE A 444 -23.14 7.65 17.79
CA ILE A 444 -23.34 8.58 16.67
C ILE A 444 -24.01 9.87 17.12
N ARG A 445 -25.04 9.82 17.98
CA ARG A 445 -25.77 11.01 18.43
C ARG A 445 -24.88 12.04 19.13
N GLU A 446 -23.94 11.56 19.93
CA GLU A 446 -22.99 12.39 20.67
C GLU A 446 -21.76 12.79 19.83
N LEU A 447 -21.59 12.24 18.62
CA LEU A 447 -20.46 12.57 17.74
C LEU A 447 -20.58 13.99 17.21
N ARG A 448 -19.95 14.93 17.90
CA ARG A 448 -19.97 16.37 17.60
C ARG A 448 -18.57 16.95 17.75
N LEU A 449 -18.24 17.88 16.86
CA LEU A 449 -17.02 18.68 16.93
C LEU A 449 -17.40 20.16 16.78
N HIS A 450 -16.91 21.01 17.68
CA HIS A 450 -17.30 22.42 17.77
C HIS A 450 -18.82 22.65 17.88
N GLY A 451 -19.53 21.71 18.51
CA GLY A 451 -21.00 21.73 18.67
C GLY A 451 -21.78 21.16 17.47
N GLU A 452 -21.13 21.01 16.32
CA GLU A 452 -21.76 20.55 15.08
C GLU A 452 -21.64 19.02 14.92
N PRO A 453 -22.65 18.34 14.34
CA PRO A 453 -22.55 16.92 14.01
C PRO A 453 -21.41 16.64 13.03
N VAL A 454 -20.48 15.75 13.38
CA VAL A 454 -19.43 15.28 12.46
C VAL A 454 -20.07 14.40 11.41
N LYS A 455 -19.77 14.67 10.14
CA LYS A 455 -20.27 13.91 9.00
C LYS A 455 -19.23 12.91 8.54
N THR A 456 -19.67 11.71 8.17
CA THR A 456 -18.81 10.73 7.48
C THR A 456 -18.85 10.89 5.96
N THR A 457 -19.68 11.81 5.46
CA THR A 457 -19.66 12.25 4.07
C THR A 457 -19.80 13.76 3.92
N TYR A 458 -19.12 14.32 2.93
CA TYR A 458 -19.18 15.74 2.60
C TYR A 458 -19.09 15.91 1.08
N ARG A 459 -20.11 16.56 0.49
CA ARG A 459 -20.21 16.80 -0.96
C ARG A 459 -19.94 15.56 -1.83
N GLY A 460 -20.45 14.40 -1.39
CA GLY A 460 -20.33 13.14 -2.12
C GLY A 460 -19.03 12.37 -1.83
N SER A 461 -18.08 12.95 -1.09
CA SER A 461 -16.89 12.23 -0.63
C SER A 461 -17.12 11.58 0.71
N SER A 462 -16.50 10.41 0.91
CA SER A 462 -16.46 9.72 2.20
C SER A 462 -15.15 9.96 2.96
N GLN A 463 -14.18 10.68 2.39
CA GLN A 463 -12.86 10.90 3.00
C GLN A 463 -12.89 12.09 3.99
N THR A 464 -13.90 12.18 4.84
CA THR A 464 -14.07 13.31 5.78
C THR A 464 -13.35 13.09 7.11
N LEU A 465 -13.10 11.83 7.47
CA LEU A 465 -12.41 11.45 8.69
C LEU A 465 -11.66 10.14 8.51
N LYS A 466 -10.66 9.92 9.37
CA LYS A 466 -9.96 8.65 9.54
C LYS A 466 -10.17 8.11 10.95
N VAL A 467 -10.19 6.79 11.08
CA VAL A 467 -10.25 6.08 12.36
C VAL A 467 -8.86 5.50 12.61
N VAL A 468 -8.20 5.85 13.70
CA VAL A 468 -6.79 5.49 13.92
C VAL A 468 -6.53 5.37 15.42
N ASP A 469 -5.97 4.25 15.87
CA ASP A 469 -5.29 4.15 17.17
C ASP A 469 -4.02 5.01 17.15
N LEU A 470 -4.16 6.26 17.59
CA LEU A 470 -3.15 7.31 17.38
C LEU A 470 -2.03 7.23 18.41
N ASP A 471 -2.32 6.76 19.63
CA ASP A 471 -1.34 6.66 20.72
C ASP A 471 -1.00 5.22 21.15
N HIS A 472 -1.45 4.24 20.37
CA HIS A 472 -1.14 2.82 20.50
C HIS A 472 -1.65 2.19 21.80
N ASP A 473 -2.78 2.68 22.31
CA ASP A 473 -3.41 2.16 23.52
C ASP A 473 -4.43 1.03 23.23
N GLY A 474 -4.67 0.74 21.94
CA GLY A 474 -5.64 -0.24 21.45
C GLY A 474 -7.06 0.31 21.30
N VAL A 475 -7.22 1.64 21.37
CA VAL A 475 -8.47 2.37 21.16
C VAL A 475 -8.29 3.35 20.00
N ASP A 476 -9.24 3.38 19.09
CA ASP A 476 -9.17 4.28 17.95
C ASP A 476 -9.68 5.70 18.30
N GLU A 477 -8.93 6.71 17.87
CA GLU A 477 -9.37 8.09 17.74
C GLU A 477 -10.00 8.38 16.37
N LEU A 478 -10.79 9.47 16.30
CA LEU A 478 -11.29 10.01 15.04
C LEU A 478 -10.51 11.26 14.65
N LEU A 479 -9.85 11.21 13.50
CA LEU A 479 -9.16 12.33 12.89
C LEU A 479 -10.08 12.97 11.86
N VAL A 480 -10.81 14.02 12.27
CA VAL A 480 -11.76 14.73 11.42
C VAL A 480 -11.02 15.88 10.75
N ALA A 481 -11.09 15.98 9.41
CA ALA A 481 -10.53 17.12 8.69
C ALA A 481 -11.20 17.31 7.33
N TYR A 482 -12.25 18.13 7.30
CA TYR A 482 -12.91 18.60 6.08
C TYR A 482 -13.28 20.08 6.23
N PRO A 483 -13.64 20.79 5.15
CA PRO A 483 -13.84 22.24 5.19
C PRO A 483 -14.79 22.71 6.30
N GLY A 484 -14.26 23.48 7.25
CA GLY A 484 -14.98 24.02 8.41
C GLY A 484 -15.11 23.08 9.60
N ASN A 485 -14.50 21.89 9.59
CA ASN A 485 -14.55 20.94 10.69
C ASN A 485 -13.24 20.12 10.76
N GLN A 486 -12.39 20.44 11.74
CA GLN A 486 -11.14 19.71 11.97
C GLN A 486 -10.84 19.52 13.46
N GLY A 487 -10.21 18.39 13.79
CA GLY A 487 -9.77 18.06 15.14
C GLY A 487 -9.76 16.55 15.41
N VAL A 488 -9.33 16.21 16.62
CA VAL A 488 -9.20 14.82 17.08
C VAL A 488 -10.21 14.54 18.18
N LEU A 489 -11.05 13.52 17.98
CA LEU A 489 -12.05 13.09 18.95
C LEU A 489 -11.68 11.72 19.52
N GLN A 490 -11.90 11.55 20.83
CA GLN A 490 -11.79 10.27 21.53
C GLN A 490 -13.10 9.98 22.26
N TRP A 491 -13.49 8.71 22.34
CA TRP A 491 -14.68 8.32 23.08
C TRP A 491 -14.38 8.22 24.59
N ASP A 492 -15.17 8.90 25.41
CA ASP A 492 -15.16 8.76 26.86
C ASP A 492 -16.23 7.73 27.28
N PRO A 493 -15.84 6.51 27.70
CA PRO A 493 -16.80 5.46 28.05
C PRO A 493 -17.59 5.76 29.33
N GLU A 494 -17.03 6.54 30.26
CA GLU A 494 -17.70 6.90 31.51
C GLU A 494 -18.81 7.93 31.26
N LYS A 495 -18.49 8.97 30.48
CA LYS A 495 -19.45 10.01 30.10
C LYS A 495 -20.36 9.60 28.94
N ARG A 496 -20.00 8.53 28.21
CA ARG A 496 -20.68 8.04 27.01
C ARG A 496 -20.83 9.12 25.95
N THR A 497 -19.75 9.85 25.68
CA THR A 497 -19.73 10.96 24.72
C THR A 497 -18.37 11.06 24.04
N TRP A 498 -18.32 11.73 22.89
CA TRP A 498 -17.06 12.08 22.24
C TRP A 498 -16.49 13.34 22.87
N VAL A 499 -15.20 13.31 23.17
CA VAL A 499 -14.46 14.44 23.73
C VAL A 499 -13.43 14.89 22.70
N ALA A 500 -13.45 16.19 22.38
CA ALA A 500 -12.36 16.81 21.65
C ALA A 500 -11.10 16.78 22.51
N THR A 501 -10.07 16.14 21.98
CA THR A 501 -8.79 16.01 22.65
C THR A 501 -8.00 17.31 22.53
N ASP A 502 -6.91 17.42 23.30
CA ASP A 502 -5.96 18.54 23.24
C ASP A 502 -4.86 18.35 22.18
N HIS A 503 -4.95 17.31 21.34
CA HIS A 503 -4.05 17.12 20.21
C HIS A 503 -4.20 18.29 19.23
N TYR A 504 -3.11 19.03 19.04
CA TYR A 504 -3.05 20.08 18.03
C TYR A 504 -3.20 19.49 16.63
N TRP A 505 -4.06 20.12 15.82
CA TRP A 505 -4.25 19.84 14.40
C TRP A 505 -3.86 21.07 13.56
N PRO A 506 -3.05 20.94 12.49
CA PRO A 506 -2.62 22.08 11.68
C PRO A 506 -3.80 22.75 10.95
N GLU A 507 -3.82 24.09 10.93
CA GLU A 507 -4.99 24.85 10.46
C GLU A 507 -5.35 24.63 8.99
N ASN A 508 -4.34 24.35 8.14
CA ASN A 508 -4.47 24.27 6.69
C ASN A 508 -4.48 22.84 6.13
N VAL A 509 -4.45 21.82 6.99
CA VAL A 509 -4.47 20.43 6.55
C VAL A 509 -5.88 19.85 6.58
N PHE A 510 -6.35 19.42 5.41
CA PHE A 510 -7.65 18.80 5.22
C PHE A 510 -7.52 17.53 4.38
N TRP A 511 -8.35 16.52 4.66
CA TRP A 511 -8.42 15.33 3.81
C TRP A 511 -8.99 15.66 2.43
N ILE A 512 -9.95 16.57 2.40
CA ILE A 512 -10.70 16.95 1.20
C ILE A 512 -10.86 18.47 1.09
N ASP A 513 -10.99 18.93 -0.15
CA ASP A 513 -11.17 20.34 -0.49
C ASP A 513 -12.65 20.79 -0.34
N PRO A 514 -12.96 22.09 -0.51
CA PRO A 514 -14.32 22.63 -0.48
C PRO A 514 -15.31 21.98 -1.46
N GLU A 515 -14.84 21.29 -2.51
CA GLU A 515 -15.67 20.53 -3.45
C GLU A 515 -15.82 19.05 -3.06
N GLY A 516 -15.12 18.59 -2.02
CA GLY A 516 -15.12 17.20 -1.55
C GLY A 516 -14.08 16.32 -2.26
N ARG A 517 -13.15 16.88 -3.03
CA ARG A 517 -12.09 16.10 -3.70
C ARG A 517 -10.92 15.90 -2.75
N ASP A 518 -10.13 14.85 -2.94
CA ASP A 518 -8.87 14.63 -2.19
C ASP A 518 -7.99 15.88 -2.26
N TYR A 519 -7.55 16.35 -1.10
CA TYR A 519 -6.73 17.56 -0.97
C TYR A 519 -5.24 17.27 -0.75
N GLY A 520 -4.83 16.01 -0.92
CA GLY A 520 -3.43 15.60 -0.91
C GLY A 520 -2.84 15.43 0.48
N ALA A 521 -3.66 15.28 1.51
CA ALA A 521 -3.22 14.99 2.88
C ALA A 521 -3.11 13.47 3.12
N ARG A 522 -2.01 13.03 3.75
CA ARG A 522 -1.70 11.64 4.06
C ARG A 522 -1.10 11.52 5.46
N LEU A 523 -1.30 10.35 6.07
CA LEU A 523 -0.65 9.97 7.32
C LEU A 523 0.48 9.00 6.99
N VAL A 524 1.68 9.28 7.48
CA VAL A 524 2.86 8.47 7.24
C VAL A 524 3.86 8.73 8.37
N ASP A 525 4.41 7.69 8.96
CA ASP A 525 5.52 7.82 9.92
C ASP A 525 6.81 8.09 9.14
N PHE A 526 7.14 9.37 8.93
CA PHE A 526 8.34 9.75 8.17
C PHE A 526 9.56 10.00 9.07
N ASN A 527 9.36 10.13 10.38
CA ASN A 527 10.46 10.24 11.34
C ASN A 527 10.90 8.87 11.93
N GLU A 528 10.15 7.81 11.63
CA GLU A 528 10.34 6.44 12.08
C GLU A 528 10.28 6.29 13.61
N ASP A 529 9.47 7.10 14.29
CA ASP A 529 9.25 7.06 15.73
C ASP A 529 8.06 6.18 16.16
N GLY A 530 7.36 5.60 15.17
CA GLY A 530 6.20 4.76 15.34
C GLY A 530 4.88 5.51 15.27
N PHE A 531 4.85 6.84 15.36
CA PHE A 531 3.62 7.63 15.31
C PHE A 531 3.36 8.19 13.91
N LEU A 532 2.08 8.35 13.57
CA LEU A 532 1.68 8.82 12.25
C LEU A 532 1.86 10.35 12.11
N ASP A 533 2.89 10.74 11.37
CA ASP A 533 3.08 12.14 10.96
C ASP A 533 2.11 12.54 9.84
N LEU A 534 1.96 13.85 9.63
CA LEU A 534 1.03 14.43 8.67
C LEU A 534 1.80 15.12 7.55
N VAL A 535 1.45 14.78 6.30
CA VAL A 535 1.98 15.46 5.12
C VAL A 535 0.83 15.84 4.18
N GLN A 536 0.85 17.07 3.69
CA GLN A 536 -0.07 17.55 2.66
C GLN A 536 0.74 18.14 1.51
N SER A 537 0.42 17.77 0.27
CA SER A 537 1.02 18.38 -0.91
C SER A 537 0.04 18.44 -2.06
N ASN A 538 -0.30 19.66 -2.49
CA ASN A 538 -1.35 19.94 -3.46
C ASN A 538 -1.02 21.23 -4.26
N PRO A 539 -1.89 21.68 -5.18
CA PRO A 539 -1.61 22.86 -5.99
C PRO A 539 -1.53 24.20 -5.25
N ASP A 540 -2.02 24.26 -4.00
CA ASP A 540 -2.00 25.47 -3.19
C ASP A 540 -0.69 25.57 -2.39
N GLY A 541 -0.06 24.44 -2.06
CA GLY A 541 1.19 24.38 -1.33
C GLY A 541 1.47 22.99 -0.78
N TYR A 542 2.46 22.92 0.10
CA TYR A 542 2.79 21.70 0.83
C TYR A 542 3.20 22.02 2.26
N GLU A 543 2.98 21.06 3.15
CA GLU A 543 3.42 21.10 4.54
C GLU A 543 3.61 19.69 5.11
N ALA A 544 4.55 19.54 6.05
CA ALA A 544 4.79 18.31 6.78
C ALA A 544 4.96 18.60 8.27
N HIS A 545 4.32 17.81 9.12
CA HIS A 545 4.28 17.99 10.57
C HIS A 545 4.51 16.66 11.26
N CYS A 546 5.47 16.61 12.19
CA CYS A 546 5.63 15.42 13.03
C CYS A 546 4.57 15.38 14.13
N TYR A 547 4.06 14.19 14.41
CA TYR A 547 3.22 13.96 15.57
C TYR A 547 4.05 13.96 16.86
N ILE A 548 3.54 14.61 17.90
CA ILE A 548 4.18 14.67 19.21
C ILE A 548 3.26 13.97 20.22
N PRO A 549 3.67 12.79 20.76
CA PRO A 549 2.79 11.97 21.60
C PRO A 549 2.61 12.54 23.02
N GLN A 550 3.53 13.39 23.46
CA GLN A 550 3.46 14.04 24.76
C GLN A 550 4.23 15.36 24.74
N TRP A 551 3.87 16.25 25.65
CA TRP A 551 4.51 17.57 25.76
C TRP A 551 6.04 17.45 25.92
N VAL A 552 6.80 18.00 24.97
CA VAL A 552 8.26 17.88 24.95
C VAL A 552 8.89 19.08 24.27
N LEU A 553 9.93 19.67 24.87
CA LEU A 553 10.70 20.80 24.30
C LEU A 553 9.84 21.99 23.82
N GLY A 554 8.70 22.24 24.48
CA GLY A 554 7.77 23.32 24.11
C GLY A 554 6.76 22.95 23.01
N PHE A 555 6.87 21.76 22.43
CA PHE A 555 5.87 21.18 21.53
C PHE A 555 4.71 20.58 22.32
N GLN A 556 3.49 20.89 21.91
CA GLN A 556 2.27 20.34 22.51
C GLN A 556 1.91 18.99 21.87
N LYS A 557 1.04 18.21 22.53
CA LYS A 557 0.54 16.93 21.98
C LYS A 557 -0.09 17.17 20.61
N GLY A 558 0.09 16.25 19.65
CA GLY A 558 -0.42 16.38 18.27
C GLY A 558 0.64 16.87 17.28
N TRP A 559 0.22 17.30 16.09
CA TRP A 559 1.11 17.66 14.98
C TRP A 559 1.69 19.08 15.11
N THR A 560 2.31 19.38 16.25
CA THR A 560 2.82 20.72 16.55
C THR A 560 4.20 21.01 15.95
N ARG A 561 4.98 19.97 15.65
CA ARG A 561 6.32 20.12 15.09
C ARG A 561 6.24 20.19 13.57
N LYS A 562 5.99 21.39 13.05
CA LYS A 562 6.08 21.68 11.61
C LYS A 562 7.53 21.57 11.13
N ILE A 563 7.76 20.70 10.16
CA ILE A 563 9.08 20.43 9.59
C ILE A 563 9.36 21.33 8.39
N LEU A 564 8.40 21.45 7.49
CA LEU A 564 8.48 22.28 6.30
C LEU A 564 7.09 22.76 5.87
N GLU A 565 7.07 23.92 5.21
CA GLU A 565 5.90 24.44 4.49
C GLU A 565 6.37 25.24 3.28
N GLY A 566 5.57 25.31 2.23
CA GLY A 566 5.95 26.08 1.05
C GLY A 566 4.85 26.15 -0.01
N LYS A 567 5.14 26.86 -1.09
CA LYS A 567 4.29 26.93 -2.27
C LYS A 567 4.62 25.80 -3.21
N ALA A 568 3.62 25.31 -3.95
CA ALA A 568 3.82 24.26 -4.96
C ALA A 568 4.83 24.67 -6.07
N THR A 569 5.13 25.96 -6.22
CA THR A 569 6.09 26.50 -7.19
C THR A 569 7.52 26.59 -6.68
N ASP A 570 7.79 26.24 -5.42
CA ASP A 570 9.12 26.32 -4.85
C ASP A 570 10.06 25.31 -5.53
N ALA A 571 11.32 25.70 -5.73
CA ALA A 571 12.28 24.89 -6.49
C ALA A 571 12.56 23.49 -5.88
N GLN A 572 12.33 23.34 -4.58
CA GLN A 572 12.48 22.09 -3.84
C GLN A 572 11.15 21.65 -3.19
N ALA A 573 10.02 22.03 -3.79
CA ALA A 573 8.71 21.65 -3.31
C ALA A 573 8.58 20.14 -3.14
N LEU A 574 7.80 19.70 -2.15
CA LEU A 574 7.37 18.31 -2.12
C LEU A 574 6.57 18.00 -3.38
N PRO A 575 6.79 16.85 -4.04
CA PRO A 575 5.96 16.41 -5.15
C PRO A 575 4.49 16.48 -4.75
N ALA A 576 3.68 17.16 -5.56
CA ALA A 576 2.25 17.27 -5.29
C ALA A 576 1.63 15.86 -5.28
N MET A 577 0.76 15.56 -4.32
CA MET A 577 0.01 14.30 -4.29
C MET A 577 -1.27 14.41 -5.12
N VAL A 578 -1.80 15.62 -5.23
CA VAL A 578 -2.94 15.95 -6.09
C VAL A 578 -2.65 17.17 -6.97
N ARG A 579 -3.35 17.27 -8.10
CA ARG A 579 -3.22 18.31 -9.13
C ARG A 579 -4.54 19.00 -9.42
N LYS A 580 -4.49 20.13 -10.14
CA LYS A 580 -5.69 20.75 -10.71
C LYS A 580 -6.13 19.98 -11.95
N GLY A 581 -7.43 20.04 -12.25
CA GLY A 581 -8.01 19.49 -13.47
C GLY A 581 -9.02 18.37 -13.20
N PRO A 582 -9.50 17.71 -14.28
CA PRO A 582 -10.48 16.62 -14.18
C PRO A 582 -9.89 15.31 -13.64
N HIS A 583 -8.56 15.22 -13.61
CA HIS A 583 -7.76 14.04 -13.26
C HIS A 583 -6.73 14.41 -12.18
N PRO A 584 -7.19 14.68 -10.94
CA PRO A 584 -6.37 15.28 -9.89
C PRO A 584 -5.37 14.33 -9.21
N ASP A 585 -5.52 13.00 -9.24
CA ASP A 585 -4.60 12.10 -8.53
C ASP A 585 -3.20 12.12 -9.17
N ASN A 586 -2.14 12.47 -8.43
CA ASN A 586 -0.80 12.60 -9.03
C ASN A 586 0.00 11.28 -9.08
N GLY A 587 -0.58 10.16 -8.69
CA GLY A 587 0.12 8.88 -8.62
C GLY A 587 1.11 8.82 -7.48
N ALA A 588 0.76 9.39 -6.32
CA ALA A 588 1.62 9.42 -5.14
C ALA A 588 1.42 8.20 -4.23
N TRP A 589 2.52 7.69 -3.65
CA TRP A 589 2.51 6.67 -2.58
C TRP A 589 3.76 6.76 -1.71
N PHE A 590 3.77 6.03 -0.60
CA PHE A 590 4.92 5.96 0.31
C PHE A 590 5.45 4.54 0.35
N ALA A 591 6.76 4.38 0.21
CA ALA A 591 7.43 3.09 0.32
C ALA A 591 8.91 3.28 0.61
N ARG A 592 9.51 2.36 1.38
CA ARG A 592 10.97 2.30 1.62
C ARG A 592 11.59 3.65 2.01
N GLY A 593 10.97 4.37 2.95
CA GLY A 593 11.48 5.64 3.48
C GLY A 593 11.39 6.83 2.51
N HIS A 594 10.47 6.79 1.54
CA HIS A 594 10.31 7.82 0.51
C HIS A 594 8.84 8.09 0.20
N LEU A 595 8.55 9.35 -0.15
CA LEU A 595 7.41 9.74 -0.97
C LEU A 595 7.78 9.54 -2.44
N TRP A 596 6.93 8.85 -3.19
CA TRP A 596 7.08 8.59 -4.61
C TRP A 596 5.92 9.20 -5.39
N VAL A 597 6.18 9.60 -6.63
CA VAL A 597 5.20 10.06 -7.60
C VAL A 597 5.54 9.46 -8.97
N GLN A 598 4.57 8.79 -9.60
CA GLN A 598 4.69 8.24 -10.95
C GLN A 598 3.46 8.64 -11.76
N ASN A 599 3.69 9.33 -12.87
CA ASN A 599 2.63 9.77 -13.79
C ASN A 599 3.22 10.06 -15.19
N GLU A 600 2.39 10.63 -16.07
CA GLU A 600 2.75 10.90 -17.46
C GLU A 600 3.92 11.88 -17.64
N ASP A 601 4.20 12.69 -16.62
CA ASP A 601 5.29 13.66 -16.64
C ASP A 601 6.58 13.11 -16.06
N THR A 602 6.56 12.01 -15.28
CA THR A 602 7.77 11.51 -14.58
C THR A 602 8.61 10.57 -15.42
N ALA A 603 8.10 10.09 -16.57
CA ALA A 603 8.77 9.08 -17.40
C ALA A 603 10.16 9.48 -17.94
N HIS A 604 10.54 10.76 -17.87
CA HIS A 604 11.87 11.25 -18.27
C HIS A 604 12.87 11.33 -17.11
N LEU A 605 12.41 11.11 -15.87
CA LEU A 605 13.23 11.12 -14.66
C LEU A 605 13.89 9.76 -14.43
N PRO A 606 14.99 9.71 -13.64
CA PRO A 606 15.59 8.44 -13.20
C PRO A 606 14.55 7.53 -12.53
N ASP A 607 14.60 6.24 -12.85
CA ASP A 607 13.66 5.23 -12.37
C ASP A 607 12.17 5.55 -12.66
N LEU A 608 11.90 6.51 -13.56
CA LEU A 608 10.59 6.96 -14.03
C LEU A 608 9.70 7.63 -12.98
N VAL A 609 10.31 8.12 -11.90
CA VAL A 609 9.59 8.64 -10.73
C VAL A 609 10.18 9.97 -10.28
N ASP A 610 9.33 10.79 -9.68
CA ASP A 610 9.76 11.85 -8.78
C ASP A 610 9.69 11.31 -7.34
N ARG A 611 10.67 11.65 -6.49
CA ARG A 611 10.75 11.12 -5.13
C ARG A 611 11.41 12.07 -4.15
N ARG A 612 10.98 12.00 -2.89
CA ARG A 612 11.63 12.66 -1.74
C ARG A 612 11.85 11.64 -0.64
N SER A 613 13.08 11.57 -0.14
CA SER A 613 13.34 10.71 1.02
C SER A 613 12.74 11.32 2.27
N PHE A 614 12.37 10.49 3.23
CA PHE A 614 11.92 10.92 4.55
C PHE A 614 12.99 11.76 5.26
N LYS A 615 14.27 11.42 5.05
CA LYS A 615 15.39 12.23 5.52
C LYS A 615 15.38 13.65 4.93
N ASP A 616 15.13 13.81 3.63
CA ASP A 616 15.05 15.13 3.00
C ASP A 616 13.83 15.91 3.49
N ILE A 617 12.70 15.22 3.74
CA ILE A 617 11.53 15.83 4.38
C ILE A 617 11.92 16.33 5.77
N LEU A 618 12.55 15.50 6.61
CA LEU A 618 12.95 15.86 7.98
C LEU A 618 13.97 17.01 8.05
N MET A 619 14.89 17.08 7.09
CA MET A 619 15.84 18.18 7.00
C MET A 619 15.14 19.50 6.64
N GLY A 620 13.98 19.45 5.98
CA GLY A 620 13.25 20.64 5.55
C GLY A 620 14.13 21.57 4.72
N TYR A 621 14.16 22.86 5.07
CA TYR A 621 15.02 23.86 4.43
C TYR A 621 16.35 24.10 5.17
N GLN A 622 16.78 23.17 6.03
CA GLN A 622 18.09 23.31 6.66
C GLN A 622 19.15 23.44 5.56
N PRO A 623 19.94 24.53 5.55
CA PRO A 623 20.99 24.67 4.56
C PRO A 623 21.94 23.49 4.70
N ALA A 624 22.43 22.99 3.57
CA ALA A 624 23.51 22.01 3.59
C ALA A 624 24.68 22.57 4.43
N PRO A 625 25.46 21.71 5.13
CA PRO A 625 26.65 22.14 5.84
C PRO A 625 27.51 23.01 4.92
N GLN A 626 27.84 24.20 5.41
CA GLN A 626 28.64 25.16 4.64
C GLN A 626 30.12 24.80 4.71
N SER A 627 30.89 25.24 3.71
CA SER A 627 32.34 25.28 3.87
C SER A 627 32.71 26.22 5.02
N ILE A 628 33.90 26.03 5.59
CA ILE A 628 34.39 26.89 6.68
C ILE A 628 34.44 28.36 6.21
N GLU A 629 34.89 28.57 4.97
CA GLU A 629 35.03 29.87 4.34
C GLU A 629 33.65 30.55 4.16
N ASP A 630 32.67 29.83 3.60
CA ASP A 630 31.32 30.37 3.39
C ASP A 630 30.61 30.70 4.71
N ALA A 631 30.85 29.90 5.76
CA ALA A 631 30.31 30.14 7.09
C ALA A 631 30.92 31.39 7.72
N ILE A 632 32.24 31.57 7.63
CA ILE A 632 32.95 32.76 8.14
C ILE A 632 32.41 34.05 7.52
N ASP A 633 32.14 34.06 6.21
CA ASP A 633 31.63 35.23 5.49
C ASP A 633 30.22 35.66 5.92
N GLN A 634 29.49 34.83 6.68
CA GLN A 634 28.15 35.12 7.18
C GLN A 634 28.13 35.76 8.57
N PHE A 635 29.25 35.77 9.30
CA PHE A 635 29.32 36.38 10.64
C PHE A 635 29.41 37.91 10.56
N GLN A 636 28.53 38.60 11.28
CA GLN A 636 28.67 40.03 11.52
C GLN A 636 29.49 40.26 12.79
N LEU A 637 30.69 40.82 12.63
CA LEU A 637 31.62 41.07 13.73
C LEU A 637 31.63 42.56 14.13
N ALA A 638 31.90 42.82 15.40
CA ALA A 638 32.15 44.18 15.87
C ALA A 638 33.46 44.74 15.28
N GLU A 639 33.55 46.06 15.18
CA GLU A 639 34.75 46.73 14.66
C GLU A 639 36.00 46.33 15.45
N GLY A 640 37.06 45.94 14.72
CA GLY A 640 38.33 45.48 15.30
C GLY A 640 38.39 43.99 15.66
N MET A 641 37.33 43.21 15.43
CA MET A 641 37.33 41.76 15.64
C MET A 641 37.54 40.97 14.34
N SER A 642 38.12 39.77 14.47
CA SER A 642 38.28 38.79 13.38
C SER A 642 37.82 37.41 13.85
N ILE A 643 37.28 36.62 12.93
CA ILE A 643 36.90 35.22 13.17
C ILE A 643 37.82 34.28 12.38
N GLN A 644 38.09 33.10 12.91
CA GLN A 644 38.88 32.05 12.28
C GLN A 644 38.41 30.68 12.79
N CYS A 645 38.46 29.66 11.93
CA CYS A 645 38.19 28.28 12.35
C CYS A 645 39.37 27.74 13.16
N VAL A 646 39.06 27.21 14.35
CA VAL A 646 40.07 26.63 15.27
C VAL A 646 40.12 25.11 15.15
N ALA A 647 38.97 24.46 14.93
CA ALA A 647 38.85 23.02 14.74
C ALA A 647 37.58 22.71 13.91
N SER A 648 37.67 21.68 13.08
CA SER A 648 36.58 21.14 12.26
C SER A 648 36.70 19.61 12.20
N GLU A 649 35.72 18.93 11.60
CA GLU A 649 35.89 17.53 11.24
C GLU A 649 37.17 17.32 10.39
N PRO A 650 37.94 16.24 10.61
CA PRO A 650 37.69 15.14 11.55
C PRO A 650 38.27 15.34 12.97
N LEU A 651 38.83 16.51 13.30
CA LEU A 651 39.42 16.77 14.62
C LEU A 651 38.36 16.76 15.72
N ILE A 652 37.16 17.28 15.42
CA ILE A 652 35.97 17.30 16.28
C ILE A 652 34.74 16.79 15.51
N GLU A 653 33.73 16.26 16.21
CA GLU A 653 32.50 15.72 15.59
C GLU A 653 31.24 16.37 16.21
N ASP A 654 31.00 16.21 17.52
CA ASP A 654 29.81 16.73 18.20
C ASP A 654 30.14 17.57 19.45
N PRO A 655 30.80 18.74 19.31
CA PRO A 655 31.23 19.56 20.45
C PRO A 655 30.03 20.16 21.20
N VAL A 656 29.97 19.96 22.52
CA VAL A 656 28.92 20.50 23.39
C VAL A 656 29.44 21.47 24.46
N ALA A 657 30.75 21.41 24.74
CA ALA A 657 31.46 22.38 25.57
C ALA A 657 32.94 22.37 25.19
N PHE A 658 33.61 23.51 25.39
CA PHE A 658 35.06 23.59 25.24
C PHE A 658 35.66 24.61 26.21
N ASP A 659 36.94 24.46 26.54
CA ASP A 659 37.71 25.45 27.30
C ASP A 659 39.20 25.39 26.95
N TRP A 660 39.91 26.48 27.24
CA TRP A 660 41.34 26.63 26.96
C TRP A 660 42.18 26.51 28.23
N THR A 661 43.30 25.80 28.16
CA THR A 661 44.30 25.85 29.24
C THR A 661 45.08 27.17 29.18
N PRO A 662 45.73 27.59 30.29
CA PRO A 662 46.66 28.72 30.27
C PRO A 662 47.84 28.56 29.29
N ASN A 663 48.13 27.33 28.86
CA ASN A 663 49.20 27.02 27.90
C ASN A 663 48.69 27.02 26.45
N GLY A 664 47.39 27.20 26.22
CA GLY A 664 46.78 27.28 24.89
C GLY A 664 46.26 25.95 24.32
N ASP A 665 46.15 24.89 25.13
CA ASP A 665 45.51 23.64 24.68
C ASP A 665 43.98 23.82 24.68
N LEU A 666 43.29 23.32 23.64
CA LEU A 666 41.84 23.33 23.58
C LEU A 666 41.27 21.99 24.03
N TRP A 667 40.49 22.00 25.11
CA TRP A 667 39.75 20.84 25.58
C TRP A 667 38.32 20.91 25.09
N VAL A 668 37.84 19.85 24.46
CA VAL A 668 36.49 19.75 23.88
C VAL A 668 35.77 18.55 24.47
N VAL A 669 34.56 18.76 24.97
CA VAL A 669 33.63 17.69 25.33
C VAL A 669 32.73 17.44 24.13
N GLU A 670 32.71 16.20 23.64
CA GLU A 670 31.85 15.75 22.56
C GLU A 670 30.70 14.89 23.13
N MET A 671 29.48 15.04 22.59
CA MET A 671 28.30 14.26 22.99
C MET A 671 27.71 13.50 21.80
N ARG A 672 28.50 12.57 21.27
CA ARG A 672 28.16 11.74 20.09
C ARG A 672 27.00 10.76 20.30
N ASP A 673 26.60 10.64 21.56
CA ASP A 673 25.50 9.83 22.05
C ASP A 673 24.21 10.65 22.22
N TYR A 674 24.18 11.94 21.90
CA TYR A 674 22.95 12.71 22.05
C TYR A 674 21.99 12.50 20.87
N PRO A 675 20.67 12.34 21.11
CA PRO A 675 20.02 12.12 22.41
C PRO A 675 19.92 10.63 22.81
N ASN A 676 20.22 9.70 21.89
CA ASN A 676 19.74 8.31 21.93
C ASN A 676 20.80 7.24 22.27
N GLY A 677 22.04 7.63 22.55
CA GLY A 677 23.18 6.71 22.67
C GLY A 677 23.83 6.36 21.33
N ILE A 678 25.07 5.84 21.39
CA ILE A 678 25.76 5.31 20.21
C ILE A 678 24.95 4.14 19.63
N GLY A 679 24.63 4.21 18.33
CA GLY A 679 23.81 3.22 17.63
C GLY A 679 22.33 3.21 18.05
N GLY A 680 21.86 4.24 18.77
CA GLY A 680 20.46 4.37 19.20
C GLY A 680 20.06 3.44 20.36
N HIS A 681 21.00 2.73 21.00
CA HIS A 681 20.71 1.75 22.07
C HIS A 681 21.10 2.24 23.48
N GLY A 682 21.14 3.56 23.71
CA GLY A 682 21.48 4.14 25.02
C GLY A 682 22.93 3.92 25.48
N GLN A 683 23.83 3.46 24.61
CA GLN A 683 25.25 3.33 24.94
C GLN A 683 25.91 4.72 25.06
N PRO A 684 26.62 5.03 26.17
CA PRO A 684 27.34 6.28 26.29
C PRO A 684 28.45 6.40 25.25
N GLY A 685 28.53 7.57 24.64
CA GLY A 685 29.43 7.94 23.55
C GLY A 685 30.17 9.25 23.79
N GLY A 686 29.91 9.92 24.91
CA GLY A 686 30.60 11.15 25.29
C GLY A 686 32.12 10.98 25.31
N ARG A 687 32.84 11.97 24.79
CA ARG A 687 34.32 11.98 24.74
C ARG A 687 34.86 13.32 25.19
N ILE A 688 36.10 13.31 25.65
CA ILE A 688 36.87 14.51 25.87
C ILE A 688 38.10 14.44 24.95
N LYS A 689 38.28 15.47 24.13
CA LYS A 689 39.45 15.64 23.26
C LYS A 689 40.30 16.80 23.75
N GLN A 690 41.61 16.64 23.62
CA GLN A 690 42.58 17.72 23.71
C GLN A 690 43.11 17.96 22.28
N LEU A 691 43.01 19.19 21.79
CA LEU A 691 43.46 19.63 20.48
C LEU A 691 44.67 20.54 20.58
#